data_AF-A0A960XKB8-F1
#
_entry.id   AF-A0A960XKB8-F1
#
_cell.length_a   1.000
_cell.length_b   1.000
_cell.length_c   1.000
_cell.angle_alpha   90.00
_cell.angle_beta   90.00
_cell.angle_gamma   90.00
#
_symmetry.space_group_name_H-M   'P 1'
#
loop_
_entity.id
_entity.type
_entity.pdbx_description
1 polymer ?
#
loop_
_entity_poly.entity_id
_entity_poly.type
_entity_poly.pdbx_seq_one_letter_code
_entity_poly.pdbx_strand_id
1 'polypeptide(L)'
;MKQPDDGCRTLDHAHTKSGSGKAARLAALMIGLLAVPPLTAAGSGSIGGATTRPASEIKPRPDDKPDGAVVGRPGWEARYVHEGNGALPGSVVREFTLAWGQVEERKSKPTQWIRLSATKAADERFTVWLLADGYPPPTLEEARQAVFRYVLQEGTGESVEFKERDTGTVVLPSLGGWQHLLPRAGSLDNSIPTEGPFPRTARYLGHAYRLIGQQESESPAAPPTDLRVVSLLPDVLVGVAGNTRQRDETRRYDDSDYELVRLTQSDYREMVDAGMNCLRVDAEQLSWVRDWEVFYWGVGGADLPYPECLYRSQYLGPVLFLDEPAVCTRDHVIRPRLREDPHHRKTITPQSAFDAFEQYFHETSLEHAPWALMRALEARPDVDLGLMRFRQENLHTWETMVSTAAYQLSQDPRVPSSVVFEPPGRVGTLRTLPEIDMNYGCQIPVADPNNLLSILTGFLRGSARATDKSWGVSIYGSVDRADAFWYLTHAYDLGATRFLFWDSHRLACVPYHECLALARALQNRVENRPYRDLDRLARAAEVAILLPPGYNLGHVHLGRGNLWGVGELNLEQANRSGVSYRTVMGNFFTEIERCLRLGVAFDLLWDLPEVQPTGYREVVRIREDGKVDIQAENEHRLLDGPRVPERPEGAPPGLAVELSSQTGTAPLRIAARATVRETTAPVYYTLGTDLEGVYRNAVVAWELYGPGEEDNRDLRAPGLKPHVTTSGAVHEVEMRFTLVRPGQYRLRTSTVDMAGRTTTVWKSIRVTE
;
A
#
# COMPACT_ATOMS: atom_id res chain seq x y z
N MET A 1 5.43 4.62 36.06
CA MET A 1 5.55 3.30 35.43
C MET A 1 5.93 3.57 33.99
N LYS A 2 7.16 3.25 33.54
CA LYS A 2 7.60 3.51 32.16
C LYS A 2 6.69 2.70 31.22
N GLN A 3 6.15 3.35 30.17
CA GLN A 3 5.47 2.66 29.07
C GLN A 3 6.44 1.64 28.46
N PRO A 4 5.99 0.43 28.10
CA PRO A 4 6.80 -0.46 27.27
C PRO A 4 6.99 0.19 25.90
N ASP A 5 8.24 0.23 25.43
CA ASP A 5 8.57 0.59 24.04
C ASP A 5 8.01 -0.50 23.12
N ASP A 6 6.94 -0.17 22.38
CA ASP A 6 6.49 -0.94 21.22
C ASP A 6 7.52 -0.73 20.09
N GLY A 7 8.61 -1.49 20.16
CA GLY A 7 9.70 -1.42 19.20
C GLY A 7 9.40 -2.21 17.94
N CYS A 8 8.78 -1.57 16.94
CA CYS A 8 8.98 -1.95 15.54
C CYS A 8 10.36 -1.44 15.13
N ARG A 9 11.29 -2.33 14.79
CA ARG A 9 12.56 -1.96 14.15
C ARG A 9 12.58 -2.56 12.75
N THR A 10 12.78 -1.64 11.83
CA THR A 10 13.02 -1.79 10.40
C THR A 10 14.12 -2.80 10.07
N LEU A 11 14.07 -3.33 8.86
CA LEU A 11 15.15 -4.10 8.24
C LEU A 11 16.50 -3.39 8.42
N ASP A 12 17.38 -3.98 9.25
CA ASP A 12 18.74 -3.48 9.47
C ASP A 12 19.54 -3.52 8.15
N HIS A 13 19.74 -2.37 7.52
CA HIS A 13 20.84 -2.20 6.57
C HIS A 13 22.16 -2.21 7.35
N ALA A 14 22.97 -3.24 7.09
CA ALA A 14 24.31 -3.37 7.63
C ALA A 14 25.20 -2.18 7.18
N HIS A 15 25.28 -1.14 8.01
CA HIS A 15 26.29 -0.09 7.87
C HIS A 15 27.63 -0.57 8.44
N THR A 16 28.55 -0.88 7.53
CA THR A 16 29.98 -0.99 7.83
C THR A 16 30.51 0.34 8.37
N LYS A 17 31.07 0.31 9.57
CA LYS A 17 31.77 1.42 10.23
C LYS A 17 32.94 1.92 9.36
N SER A 18 32.93 3.20 9.00
CA SER A 18 34.17 3.93 8.71
C SER A 18 34.14 5.34 9.30
N GLY A 19 35.05 5.56 10.25
CA GLY A 19 35.82 6.81 10.40
C GLY A 19 35.06 8.12 10.68
N SER A 20 34.94 8.45 11.96
CA SER A 20 34.71 9.81 12.44
C SER A 20 35.88 10.75 12.10
N GLY A 21 35.59 11.91 11.50
CA GLY A 21 36.56 12.99 11.28
C GLY A 21 35.89 14.36 11.16
N LYS A 22 35.83 15.07 12.29
CA LYS A 22 35.45 16.49 12.53
C LYS A 22 35.47 17.44 11.32
N ALA A 23 34.45 18.29 11.21
CA ALA A 23 34.63 19.76 11.18
C ALA A 23 33.30 20.50 11.41
N ALA A 24 33.36 21.53 12.24
CA ALA A 24 32.27 22.40 12.64
C ALA A 24 32.38 23.78 11.96
N ARG A 25 31.25 24.52 11.99
CA ARG A 25 31.06 25.97 11.75
C ARG A 25 30.93 26.41 10.28
N LEU A 26 29.79 27.00 9.91
CA LEU A 26 29.53 28.44 10.04
C LEU A 26 28.05 28.75 9.69
N ALA A 27 27.40 29.54 10.54
CA ALA A 27 26.22 30.31 10.19
C ALA A 27 26.67 31.73 9.80
N ALA A 28 26.09 32.30 8.74
CA ALA A 28 25.54 33.67 8.68
C ALA A 28 25.37 34.21 7.24
N LEU A 29 24.14 34.68 6.98
CA LEU A 29 23.75 35.84 6.16
C LEU A 29 24.09 35.91 4.65
N MET A 30 23.04 36.03 3.82
CA MET A 30 22.74 37.31 3.12
C MET A 30 21.38 37.28 2.41
N ILE A 31 20.72 38.43 2.52
CA ILE A 31 19.40 38.83 2.01
C ILE A 31 19.49 39.20 0.52
N GLY A 32 18.43 38.94 -0.25
CA GLY A 32 18.24 39.51 -1.59
C GLY A 32 16.83 39.29 -2.13
N LEU A 33 15.99 40.32 -1.96
CA LEU A 33 14.66 40.47 -2.58
C LEU A 33 14.71 40.26 -4.10
N LEU A 34 13.61 39.76 -4.70
CA LEU A 34 12.96 40.43 -5.83
C LEU A 34 11.49 39.98 -5.96
N ALA A 35 10.64 40.98 -6.22
CA ALA A 35 9.20 40.95 -6.15
C ALA A 35 8.54 40.41 -7.42
N VAL A 36 7.37 39.79 -7.26
CA VAL A 36 6.42 39.44 -8.32
C VAL A 36 5.24 40.41 -8.23
N PRO A 37 4.82 41.10 -9.31
CA PRO A 37 3.53 41.75 -9.34
C PRO A 37 2.44 40.83 -9.95
N PRO A 38 1.19 40.93 -9.49
CA PRO A 38 0.06 40.24 -10.10
C PRO A 38 -0.57 41.12 -11.20
N LEU A 39 -1.22 40.50 -12.19
CA LEU A 39 -2.09 41.21 -13.12
C LEU A 39 -3.46 40.55 -13.16
N THR A 40 -4.43 41.34 -12.73
CA THR A 40 -5.87 41.14 -12.70
C THR A 40 -6.52 41.45 -14.07
N ALA A 41 -7.77 41.00 -14.17
CA ALA A 41 -8.63 40.89 -15.34
C ALA A 41 -9.34 42.19 -15.84
N ALA A 42 -10.16 41.99 -16.88
CA ALA A 42 -11.19 42.85 -17.52
C ALA A 42 -10.68 43.82 -18.61
N GLY A 43 -11.34 44.00 -19.77
CA GLY A 43 -12.55 43.40 -20.34
C GLY A 43 -12.97 44.10 -21.65
N SER A 44 -14.06 43.61 -22.24
CA SER A 44 -14.96 44.23 -23.25
C SER A 44 -14.54 44.32 -24.73
N GLY A 45 -15.49 43.95 -25.61
CA GLY A 45 -15.56 44.41 -27.01
C GLY A 45 -16.22 43.44 -27.99
N SER A 46 -17.56 43.43 -28.10
CA SER A 46 -18.29 42.80 -29.21
C SER A 46 -18.48 43.77 -30.38
N ILE A 47 -18.30 43.34 -31.63
CA ILE A 47 -19.10 43.77 -32.81
C ILE A 47 -19.15 42.59 -33.81
N GLY A 48 -20.36 42.32 -34.33
CA GLY A 48 -20.69 41.16 -35.14
C GLY A 48 -20.34 41.21 -36.64
N GLY A 49 -20.81 40.17 -37.34
CA GLY A 49 -20.73 40.05 -38.80
C GLY A 49 -21.12 38.66 -39.26
N ALA A 50 -22.41 38.46 -39.56
CA ALA A 50 -22.91 37.28 -40.26
C ALA A 50 -22.67 37.42 -41.77
N THR A 51 -21.99 36.46 -42.39
CA THR A 51 -22.07 36.20 -43.83
C THR A 51 -21.97 34.71 -44.11
N THR A 52 -23.05 34.20 -44.69
CA THR A 52 -23.20 32.86 -45.27
C THR A 52 -22.55 32.76 -46.65
N ARG A 53 -22.00 31.56 -46.96
CA ARG A 53 -21.73 30.89 -48.28
C ARG A 53 -20.23 30.56 -48.50
N PRO A 54 -19.87 29.56 -49.33
CA PRO A 54 -20.56 28.34 -49.77
C PRO A 54 -19.71 27.07 -49.54
N ALA A 55 -20.28 25.90 -49.84
CA ALA A 55 -19.56 24.63 -49.90
C ALA A 55 -18.46 24.66 -50.98
N SER A 56 -17.22 24.36 -50.58
CA SER A 56 -16.12 24.06 -51.50
C SER A 56 -15.23 22.97 -50.89
N GLU A 57 -15.22 21.81 -51.55
CA GLU A 57 -14.17 20.80 -51.62
C GLU A 57 -13.26 20.61 -50.38
N ILE A 58 -13.59 19.57 -49.62
CA ILE A 58 -12.68 18.90 -48.69
C ILE A 58 -11.51 18.35 -49.51
N LYS A 59 -10.34 19.00 -49.44
CA LYS A 59 -9.07 18.32 -49.69
C LYS A 59 -8.80 17.38 -48.51
N PRO A 60 -8.45 16.10 -48.73
CA PRO A 60 -8.05 15.24 -47.63
C PRO A 60 -6.80 15.84 -46.97
N ARG A 61 -6.85 16.01 -45.65
CA ARG A 61 -5.67 16.30 -44.84
C ARG A 61 -4.70 15.11 -44.98
N PRO A 62 -3.37 15.31 -44.97
CA PRO A 62 -2.39 14.22 -45.03
C PRO A 62 -2.31 13.31 -43.80
N ASP A 63 -3.26 13.38 -42.85
CA ASP A 63 -3.12 12.80 -41.51
C ASP A 63 -4.13 11.69 -41.17
N ASP A 64 -4.70 11.02 -42.17
CA ASP A 64 -5.34 9.72 -41.94
C ASP A 64 -4.31 8.60 -42.21
N LYS A 65 -3.46 8.31 -41.23
CA LYS A 65 -2.74 7.01 -41.19
C LYS A 65 -3.75 5.95 -40.72
N PRO A 66 -3.93 4.84 -41.45
CA PRO A 66 -4.79 3.76 -40.97
C PRO A 66 -4.20 3.14 -39.70
N ASP A 67 -5.06 2.91 -38.71
CA ASP A 67 -4.78 2.06 -37.55
C ASP A 67 -4.25 0.69 -38.02
N GLY A 68 -3.09 0.28 -37.51
CA GLY A 68 -2.51 -1.05 -37.74
C GLY A 68 -1.47 -1.19 -38.86
N ALA A 69 -0.51 -0.27 -38.98
CA ALA A 69 0.62 -0.45 -39.88
C ALA A 69 1.74 -1.30 -39.24
N VAL A 70 2.26 -2.28 -39.98
CA VAL A 70 3.48 -3.04 -39.63
C VAL A 70 4.67 -2.08 -39.45
N VAL A 71 5.56 -2.38 -38.51
CA VAL A 71 6.69 -1.51 -38.11
C VAL A 71 7.67 -1.27 -39.26
N GLY A 72 7.93 -2.31 -40.04
CA GLY A 72 8.82 -2.26 -41.19
C GLY A 72 8.70 -3.50 -42.06
N ARG A 73 9.43 -3.54 -43.17
CA ARG A 73 9.42 -4.71 -44.07
C ARG A 73 10.07 -5.92 -43.38
N PRO A 74 9.41 -7.09 -43.31
CA PRO A 74 10.01 -8.32 -42.77
C PRO A 74 11.34 -8.67 -43.44
N GLY A 75 12.29 -9.18 -42.67
CA GLY A 75 13.64 -9.53 -43.15
C GLY A 75 14.66 -8.40 -42.97
N TRP A 76 14.23 -7.16 -42.79
CA TRP A 76 15.15 -6.05 -42.59
C TRP A 76 15.79 -6.08 -41.21
N GLU A 77 17.11 -5.88 -41.17
CA GLU A 77 17.86 -5.72 -39.94
C GLU A 77 18.87 -4.58 -40.01
N ALA A 78 19.10 -3.93 -38.87
CA ALA A 78 20.03 -2.83 -38.69
C ALA A 78 20.99 -3.12 -37.55
N ARG A 79 22.27 -2.88 -37.80
CA ARG A 79 23.35 -3.03 -36.81
C ARG A 79 23.82 -1.65 -36.35
N TYR A 80 23.88 -1.51 -35.02
CA TYR A 80 24.26 -0.30 -34.33
C TYR A 80 25.49 -0.54 -33.48
N VAL A 81 26.38 0.44 -33.39
CA VAL A 81 27.55 0.42 -32.49
C VAL A 81 27.57 1.65 -31.61
N HIS A 82 28.08 1.49 -30.40
CA HIS A 82 28.17 2.53 -29.40
C HIS A 82 28.94 3.76 -29.93
N GLU A 83 28.39 4.96 -29.70
CA GLU A 83 29.03 6.24 -30.03
C GLU A 83 30.02 6.63 -28.94
N GLY A 84 31.19 5.98 -28.93
CA GLY A 84 32.27 6.32 -28.02
C GLY A 84 33.59 5.70 -28.47
N ASN A 85 34.71 6.40 -28.20
CA ASN A 85 36.05 5.96 -28.59
C ASN A 85 36.88 5.44 -27.40
N GLY A 86 36.31 5.42 -26.19
CA GLY A 86 36.95 4.93 -24.97
C GLY A 86 36.72 3.44 -24.73
N ALA A 87 37.49 2.86 -23.79
CA ALA A 87 37.21 1.53 -23.29
C ALA A 87 35.85 1.52 -22.58
N LEU A 88 34.95 0.63 -23.00
CA LEU A 88 33.62 0.50 -22.42
C LEU A 88 33.67 -0.42 -21.19
N PRO A 89 32.98 -0.06 -20.09
CA PRO A 89 32.77 -0.98 -18.98
C PRO A 89 32.10 -2.28 -19.43
N GLY A 90 32.43 -3.38 -18.77
CA GLY A 90 32.12 -4.75 -19.22
C GLY A 90 30.64 -4.99 -19.51
N SER A 91 29.74 -4.38 -18.74
CA SER A 91 28.30 -4.58 -18.85
C SER A 91 27.63 -3.65 -19.89
N VAL A 92 28.35 -2.70 -20.48
CA VAL A 92 27.80 -1.77 -21.47
C VAL A 92 27.61 -2.49 -22.79
N VAL A 93 26.45 -2.33 -23.42
CA VAL A 93 26.19 -2.86 -24.77
C VAL A 93 27.07 -2.11 -25.76
N ARG A 94 28.04 -2.80 -26.37
CA ARG A 94 28.93 -2.19 -27.38
C ARG A 94 28.27 -2.13 -28.75
N GLU A 95 27.41 -3.10 -29.05
CA GLU A 95 26.67 -3.19 -30.31
C GLU A 95 25.34 -3.92 -30.12
N PHE A 96 24.36 -3.57 -30.95
CA PHE A 96 23.11 -4.31 -31.03
C PHE A 96 22.60 -4.39 -32.48
N THR A 97 21.76 -5.39 -32.73
CA THR A 97 21.02 -5.57 -33.97
C THR A 97 19.53 -5.49 -33.68
N LEU A 98 18.83 -4.65 -34.43
CA LEU A 98 17.37 -4.54 -34.43
C LEU A 98 16.84 -5.12 -35.75
N ALA A 99 15.89 -6.04 -35.68
CA ALA A 99 15.36 -6.70 -36.88
C ALA A 99 13.83 -6.79 -36.88
N TRP A 100 13.26 -6.62 -38.08
CA TRP A 100 11.84 -6.75 -38.37
C TRP A 100 11.54 -8.17 -38.83
N GLY A 101 10.79 -8.88 -38.01
CA GLY A 101 10.43 -10.27 -38.21
C GLY A 101 9.17 -10.46 -39.04
N GLN A 102 8.68 -11.71 -39.01
CA GLN A 102 7.43 -12.07 -39.68
C GLN A 102 6.24 -11.30 -39.11
N VAL A 103 5.25 -11.05 -39.98
CA VAL A 103 3.97 -10.45 -39.61
C VAL A 103 2.97 -11.58 -39.39
N GLU A 104 2.30 -11.56 -38.23
CA GLU A 104 1.22 -12.46 -37.86
C GLU A 104 -0.09 -11.68 -37.79
N GLU A 105 -1.20 -12.31 -38.18
CA GLU A 105 -2.53 -11.71 -37.97
C GLU A 105 -3.08 -12.17 -36.60
N ARG A 106 -3.40 -11.22 -35.73
CA ARG A 106 -4.04 -11.49 -34.43
C ARG A 106 -5.24 -10.58 -34.24
N LYS A 107 -6.40 -11.16 -33.93
CA LYS A 107 -7.66 -10.43 -33.72
C LYS A 107 -7.96 -9.42 -34.85
N SER A 108 -7.72 -9.83 -36.11
CA SER A 108 -7.87 -8.98 -37.31
C SER A 108 -6.97 -7.74 -37.36
N LYS A 109 -5.90 -7.70 -36.55
CA LYS A 109 -4.84 -6.70 -36.63
C LYS A 109 -3.51 -7.36 -37.04
N PRO A 110 -2.73 -6.74 -37.95
CA PRO A 110 -1.38 -7.19 -38.22
C PRO A 110 -0.49 -6.90 -37.00
N THR A 111 0.24 -7.91 -36.57
CA THR A 111 1.24 -7.85 -35.50
C THR A 111 2.58 -8.29 -36.06
N GLN A 112 3.69 -7.73 -35.58
CA GLN A 112 5.00 -8.01 -36.14
C GLN A 112 6.00 -8.39 -35.06
N TRP A 113 6.83 -9.38 -35.37
CA TRP A 113 7.99 -9.72 -34.55
C TRP A 113 9.06 -8.64 -34.62
N ILE A 114 9.58 -8.26 -33.47
CA ILE A 114 10.72 -7.35 -33.31
C ILE A 114 11.79 -8.12 -32.55
N ARG A 115 13.00 -8.24 -33.12
CA ARG A 115 14.15 -8.85 -32.45
C ARG A 115 15.18 -7.78 -32.11
N LEU A 116 15.60 -7.75 -30.85
CA LEU A 116 16.74 -6.99 -30.36
C LEU A 116 17.81 -7.95 -29.84
N SER A 117 18.95 -8.03 -30.52
CA SER A 117 20.11 -8.80 -30.08
C SER A 117 21.23 -7.86 -29.67
N ALA A 118 21.73 -7.96 -28.45
CA ALA A 118 22.75 -7.07 -27.91
C ALA A 118 24.01 -7.85 -27.51
N THR A 119 25.18 -7.24 -27.73
CA THR A 119 26.48 -7.76 -27.27
C THR A 119 27.14 -6.72 -26.37
N LYS A 120 27.57 -7.15 -25.19
CA LYS A 120 28.24 -6.31 -24.19
C LYS A 120 29.72 -6.17 -24.51
N ALA A 121 30.37 -5.20 -23.87
CA ALA A 121 31.81 -4.99 -24.01
C ALA A 121 32.61 -6.24 -23.62
N ALA A 122 32.15 -6.97 -22.60
CA ALA A 122 32.70 -8.25 -22.14
C ALA A 122 32.28 -9.48 -22.96
N ASP A 123 31.82 -9.30 -24.21
CA ASP A 123 31.40 -10.36 -25.14
C ASP A 123 30.16 -11.20 -24.77
N GLU A 124 29.61 -10.99 -23.57
CA GLU A 124 28.31 -11.53 -23.16
C GLU A 124 27.17 -10.99 -24.05
N ARG A 125 26.13 -11.80 -24.25
CA ARG A 125 25.02 -11.49 -25.18
C ARG A 125 23.68 -11.71 -24.53
N PHE A 126 22.66 -11.03 -25.03
CA PHE A 126 21.27 -11.36 -24.75
C PHE A 126 20.40 -10.98 -25.96
N THR A 127 19.24 -11.62 -26.09
CA THR A 127 18.28 -11.33 -27.16
C THR A 127 16.88 -11.25 -26.60
N VAL A 128 16.10 -10.29 -27.12
CA VAL A 128 14.69 -10.09 -26.79
C VAL A 128 13.87 -10.17 -28.07
N TRP A 129 12.74 -10.87 -28.03
CA TRP A 129 11.74 -10.86 -29.08
C TRP A 129 10.40 -10.36 -28.54
N LEU A 130 9.75 -9.50 -29.30
CA LEU A 130 8.41 -9.02 -29.01
C LEU A 130 7.52 -9.23 -30.23
N LEU A 131 6.31 -9.73 -30.02
CA LEU A 131 5.25 -9.66 -31.03
C LEU A 131 4.33 -8.50 -30.65
N ALA A 132 4.22 -7.48 -31.50
CA ALA A 132 3.47 -6.27 -31.16
C ALA A 132 2.68 -5.70 -32.36
N ASP A 133 1.60 -4.95 -32.12
CA ASP A 133 0.82 -4.22 -33.15
C ASP A 133 1.44 -2.85 -33.50
N GLY A 134 2.76 -2.78 -33.50
CA GLY A 134 3.52 -1.56 -33.72
C GLY A 134 4.86 -1.61 -32.99
N TYR A 135 5.64 -0.54 -33.09
CA TYR A 135 6.83 -0.43 -32.26
C TYR A 135 6.40 -0.13 -30.81
N PRO A 136 6.85 -0.90 -29.80
CA PRO A 136 6.31 -0.78 -28.45
C PRO A 136 6.42 0.67 -27.91
N PRO A 137 5.35 1.23 -27.35
CA PRO A 137 5.34 2.60 -26.83
C PRO A 137 6.29 2.78 -25.63
N PRO A 138 6.66 4.02 -25.29
CA PRO A 138 7.64 4.31 -24.22
C PRO A 138 7.09 4.10 -22.81
N THR A 139 5.77 4.08 -22.62
CA THR A 139 5.15 3.79 -21.32
C THR A 139 4.82 2.30 -21.23
N LEU A 140 4.98 1.73 -20.03
CA LEU A 140 4.70 0.30 -19.79
C LEU A 140 3.21 -0.03 -19.97
N GLU A 141 2.33 0.88 -19.56
CA GLU A 141 0.87 0.73 -19.64
C GLU A 141 0.41 0.58 -21.09
N GLU A 142 0.80 1.50 -21.98
CA GLU A 142 0.49 1.39 -23.40
C GLU A 142 1.16 0.15 -24.02
N ALA A 143 2.36 -0.21 -23.55
CA ALA A 143 3.07 -1.37 -24.07
C ALA A 143 2.39 -2.70 -23.73
N ARG A 144 1.72 -2.80 -22.57
CA ARG A 144 0.90 -3.97 -22.20
C ARG A 144 -0.29 -4.16 -23.13
N GLN A 145 -0.77 -3.09 -23.77
CA GLN A 145 -1.86 -3.17 -24.76
C GLN A 145 -1.34 -3.52 -26.16
N ALA A 146 -0.12 -3.09 -26.49
CA ALA A 146 0.47 -3.25 -27.82
C ALA A 146 1.27 -4.55 -28.01
N VAL A 147 1.83 -5.11 -26.94
CA VAL A 147 2.66 -6.32 -26.98
C VAL A 147 1.82 -7.56 -26.67
N PHE A 148 1.98 -8.62 -27.46
CA PHE A 148 1.24 -9.88 -27.35
C PHE A 148 2.10 -11.07 -26.94
N ARG A 149 3.41 -11.02 -27.20
CA ARG A 149 4.38 -12.05 -26.79
C ARG A 149 5.69 -11.37 -26.42
N TYR A 150 6.38 -11.91 -25.42
CA TYR A 150 7.65 -11.38 -24.92
C TYR A 150 8.58 -12.54 -24.55
N VAL A 151 9.71 -12.62 -25.24
CA VAL A 151 10.70 -13.69 -25.10
C VAL A 151 12.06 -13.10 -24.78
N LEU A 152 12.75 -13.67 -23.80
CA LEU A 152 14.12 -13.31 -23.40
C LEU A 152 15.05 -14.52 -23.55
N GLN A 153 16.23 -14.29 -24.10
CA GLN A 153 17.35 -15.22 -24.05
C GLN A 153 18.58 -14.53 -23.45
N GLU A 154 19.12 -15.09 -22.37
CA GLU A 154 20.35 -14.61 -21.74
C GLU A 154 21.52 -15.52 -22.15
N GLY A 155 22.57 -14.93 -22.72
CA GLY A 155 23.73 -15.65 -23.23
C GLY A 155 23.35 -16.69 -24.28
N THR A 156 23.86 -17.91 -24.09
CA THR A 156 23.48 -19.10 -24.85
C THR A 156 22.49 -19.98 -24.09
N GLY A 157 21.83 -19.42 -23.06
CA GLY A 157 20.83 -20.12 -22.28
C GLY A 157 19.56 -20.39 -23.08
N GLU A 158 18.63 -21.06 -22.42
CA GLU A 158 17.29 -21.31 -22.95
C GLU A 158 16.52 -19.99 -23.12
N SER A 159 15.70 -19.93 -24.17
CA SER A 159 14.82 -18.80 -24.41
C SER A 159 13.54 -18.95 -23.61
N VAL A 160 13.16 -17.91 -22.88
CA VAL A 160 12.05 -17.91 -21.94
C VAL A 160 10.95 -16.97 -22.42
N GLU A 161 9.72 -17.47 -22.51
CA GLU A 161 8.51 -16.68 -22.77
C GLU A 161 7.73 -16.49 -21.47
N PHE A 162 7.34 -15.25 -21.16
CA PHE A 162 6.61 -14.92 -19.93
C PHE A 162 5.13 -14.71 -20.22
N LYS A 163 4.28 -15.53 -19.60
CA LYS A 163 2.82 -15.50 -19.79
C LYS A 163 2.09 -15.40 -18.48
N GLU A 164 0.93 -14.76 -18.52
CA GLU A 164 -0.03 -14.80 -17.44
C GLU A 164 -0.67 -16.21 -17.45
N ARG A 165 -0.72 -16.85 -16.28
CA ARG A 165 -1.06 -18.26 -16.12
C ARG A 165 -2.45 -18.61 -16.65
N ASP A 166 -3.46 -17.78 -16.34
CA ASP A 166 -4.86 -18.15 -16.54
C ASP A 166 -5.45 -17.65 -17.88
N THR A 167 -4.87 -16.60 -18.45
CA THR A 167 -5.28 -15.95 -19.71
C THR A 167 -4.31 -16.17 -20.86
N GLY A 168 -3.07 -16.58 -20.57
CA GLY A 168 -2.00 -16.72 -21.56
C GLY A 168 -1.51 -15.39 -22.17
N THR A 169 -1.91 -14.25 -21.60
CA THR A 169 -1.47 -12.92 -22.04
C THR A 169 -0.02 -12.66 -21.67
N VAL A 170 0.62 -11.66 -22.28
CA VAL A 170 2.04 -11.39 -22.04
C VAL A 170 2.27 -10.77 -20.67
N VAL A 171 3.35 -11.16 -19.98
CA VAL A 171 3.82 -10.47 -18.78
C VAL A 171 5.12 -9.73 -19.09
N LEU A 172 5.07 -8.40 -19.03
CA LEU A 172 6.22 -7.52 -19.27
C LEU A 172 6.95 -7.19 -17.95
N PRO A 173 8.26 -6.87 -17.98
CA PRO A 173 9.00 -6.40 -16.82
C PRO A 173 8.34 -5.18 -16.19
N SER A 174 8.05 -5.26 -14.88
CA SER A 174 7.33 -4.22 -14.13
C SER A 174 8.22 -3.37 -13.23
N LEU A 175 9.53 -3.65 -13.18
CA LEU A 175 10.47 -2.99 -12.28
C LEU A 175 10.52 -1.46 -12.48
N GLY A 176 10.29 -1.00 -13.71
CA GLY A 176 10.46 0.39 -14.14
C GLY A 176 11.48 0.50 -15.27
N GLY A 177 11.64 1.70 -15.83
CA GLY A 177 12.66 1.95 -16.85
C GLY A 177 12.35 1.42 -18.25
N TRP A 178 11.12 0.93 -18.51
CA TRP A 178 10.67 0.37 -19.79
C TRP A 178 11.08 1.21 -21.01
N GLN A 179 10.97 2.53 -20.92
CA GLN A 179 11.36 3.47 -21.97
C GLN A 179 12.82 3.33 -22.46
N HIS A 180 13.70 2.73 -21.65
CA HIS A 180 15.12 2.53 -21.94
C HIS A 180 15.47 1.12 -22.44
N LEU A 181 14.53 0.17 -22.34
CA LEU A 181 14.77 -1.26 -22.66
C LEU A 181 14.68 -1.57 -24.15
N LEU A 182 14.26 -0.61 -24.97
CA LEU A 182 14.20 -0.74 -26.43
C LEU A 182 14.89 0.45 -27.09
N PRO A 183 15.66 0.27 -28.17
CA PRO A 183 16.32 1.38 -28.86
C PRO A 183 15.33 2.40 -29.43
N ARG A 184 15.44 3.67 -29.02
CA ARG A 184 14.60 4.77 -29.51
C ARG A 184 15.39 5.67 -30.44
N ALA A 185 14.75 6.29 -31.43
CA ALA A 185 15.42 7.30 -32.26
C ALA A 185 16.00 8.43 -31.37
N GLY A 186 17.27 8.78 -31.59
CA GLY A 186 17.88 9.90 -30.87
C GLY A 186 17.30 11.22 -31.35
N SER A 187 16.79 12.08 -30.45
CA SER A 187 16.14 13.36 -30.83
C SER A 187 17.09 14.46 -31.35
N LEU A 188 18.25 14.09 -31.90
CA LEU A 188 19.18 15.04 -32.50
C LEU A 188 19.07 14.92 -34.01
N ASP A 189 18.25 15.81 -34.57
CA ASP A 189 18.21 16.18 -35.98
C ASP A 189 17.32 15.32 -36.91
N ASN A 190 16.00 15.57 -36.83
CA ASN A 190 15.00 15.11 -37.82
C ASN A 190 15.16 15.76 -39.22
N SER A 191 16.25 16.51 -39.48
CA SER A 191 16.44 17.27 -40.73
C SER A 191 17.22 16.51 -41.83
N ILE A 192 17.74 15.32 -41.54
CA ILE A 192 18.42 14.48 -42.54
C ILE A 192 17.48 13.34 -42.97
N PRO A 193 17.14 13.21 -44.27
CA PRO A 193 16.37 12.08 -44.76
C PRO A 193 17.03 10.74 -44.36
N THR A 194 16.26 9.87 -43.70
CA THR A 194 16.64 8.47 -43.49
C THR A 194 16.57 7.75 -44.83
N GLU A 195 17.74 7.44 -45.41
CA GLU A 195 17.84 6.40 -46.44
C GLU A 195 17.67 5.03 -45.75
N GLY A 196 16.42 4.62 -45.52
CA GLY A 196 16.10 3.30 -44.94
C GLY A 196 15.06 3.32 -43.82
N PRO A 197 14.56 2.15 -43.39
CA PRO A 197 13.49 2.02 -42.40
C PRO A 197 13.96 2.18 -40.94
N PHE A 198 15.26 2.39 -40.72
CA PHE A 198 15.87 2.50 -39.40
C PHE A 198 16.50 3.88 -39.17
N PRO A 199 16.43 4.45 -37.96
CA PRO A 199 17.04 5.74 -37.66
C PRO A 199 18.58 5.66 -37.69
N ARG A 200 19.24 6.72 -38.16
CA ARG A 200 20.72 6.78 -38.20
C ARG A 200 21.37 6.72 -36.82
N THR A 201 20.69 7.23 -35.81
CA THR A 201 21.12 7.21 -34.42
C THR A 201 20.03 6.66 -33.52
N ALA A 202 20.43 5.98 -32.46
CA ALA A 202 19.53 5.42 -31.47
C ALA A 202 20.03 5.67 -30.05
N ARG A 203 19.10 5.83 -29.11
CA ARG A 203 19.35 5.80 -27.67
C ARG A 203 18.87 4.48 -27.09
N TYR A 204 19.74 3.80 -26.36
CA TYR A 204 19.45 2.50 -25.78
C TYR A 204 20.19 2.34 -24.45
N LEU A 205 19.50 1.90 -23.39
CA LEU A 205 20.07 1.73 -22.04
C LEU A 205 20.90 2.94 -21.55
N GLY A 206 20.47 4.16 -21.90
CA GLY A 206 21.12 5.41 -21.51
C GLY A 206 22.24 5.89 -22.44
N HIS A 207 22.66 5.08 -23.42
CA HIS A 207 23.78 5.37 -24.33
C HIS A 207 23.31 5.72 -25.73
N ALA A 208 24.20 6.36 -26.51
CA ALA A 208 23.98 6.70 -27.91
C ALA A 208 24.68 5.70 -28.84
N TYR A 209 24.04 5.39 -29.96
CA TYR A 209 24.51 4.41 -30.93
C TYR A 209 24.31 4.91 -32.35
N ARG A 210 25.27 4.60 -33.23
CA ARG A 210 25.21 4.91 -34.67
C ARG A 210 24.91 3.68 -35.48
N LEU A 211 24.08 3.83 -36.50
CA LEU A 211 23.86 2.81 -37.52
C LEU A 211 25.14 2.62 -38.34
N ILE A 212 25.60 1.37 -38.48
CA ILE A 212 26.79 1.02 -39.30
C ILE A 212 26.45 0.13 -40.49
N GLY A 213 25.25 -0.44 -40.52
CA GLY A 213 24.81 -1.28 -41.62
C GLY A 213 23.35 -1.64 -41.48
N GLN A 214 22.70 -1.81 -42.62
CA GLN A 214 21.36 -2.35 -42.74
C GLN A 214 21.35 -3.34 -43.90
N GLN A 215 20.64 -4.44 -43.73
CA GLN A 215 20.52 -5.47 -44.77
C GLN A 215 19.15 -6.12 -44.74
N GLU A 216 18.75 -6.67 -45.89
CA GLU A 216 17.57 -7.50 -46.01
C GLU A 216 18.03 -8.97 -45.93
N SER A 217 17.55 -9.68 -44.90
CA SER A 217 17.72 -11.11 -44.73
C SER A 217 16.58 -11.84 -45.46
N GLU A 218 16.93 -12.89 -46.21
CA GLU A 218 15.96 -13.79 -46.84
C GLU A 218 15.10 -14.53 -45.80
N SER A 219 15.59 -14.68 -44.57
CA SER A 219 14.85 -15.24 -43.44
C SER A 219 14.53 -14.15 -42.43
N PRO A 220 13.25 -13.72 -42.31
CA PRO A 220 12.83 -12.77 -41.30
C PRO A 220 13.12 -13.28 -39.89
N ALA A 221 13.45 -12.37 -38.98
CA ALA A 221 13.69 -12.71 -37.58
C ALA A 221 12.43 -13.36 -36.97
N ALA A 222 12.57 -14.56 -36.44
CA ALA A 222 11.54 -15.27 -35.69
C ALA A 222 12.06 -15.54 -34.27
N PRO A 223 11.16 -15.69 -33.28
CA PRO A 223 11.58 -16.24 -31.99
C PRO A 223 12.06 -17.69 -32.17
N PRO A 224 12.88 -18.20 -31.25
CA PRO A 224 13.26 -19.61 -31.22
C PRO A 224 12.03 -20.52 -31.15
N THR A 225 12.13 -21.72 -31.74
CA THR A 225 11.03 -22.70 -31.73
C THR A 225 10.94 -23.46 -30.42
N ASP A 226 12.07 -23.66 -29.74
CA ASP A 226 12.14 -24.28 -28.41
C ASP A 226 12.17 -23.17 -27.36
N LEU A 227 11.05 -23.01 -26.66
CA LEU A 227 10.83 -21.94 -25.68
C LEU A 227 10.35 -22.57 -24.38
N ARG A 228 11.00 -22.23 -23.27
CA ARG A 228 10.41 -22.46 -21.96
C ARG A 228 9.40 -21.37 -21.66
N VAL A 229 8.19 -21.78 -21.29
CA VAL A 229 7.18 -20.84 -20.79
C VAL A 229 7.33 -20.74 -19.28
N VAL A 230 7.36 -19.52 -18.77
CA VAL A 230 7.21 -19.22 -17.35
C VAL A 230 5.83 -18.60 -17.17
N SER A 231 4.92 -19.36 -16.55
CA SER A 231 3.56 -18.92 -16.25
C SER A 231 3.55 -18.14 -14.94
N LEU A 232 3.09 -16.90 -14.96
CA LEU A 232 3.10 -15.98 -13.83
C LEU A 232 1.70 -15.51 -13.50
N LEU A 233 1.47 -15.12 -12.25
CA LEU A 233 0.17 -14.63 -11.77
C LEU A 233 0.34 -13.24 -11.13
N PRO A 234 0.52 -12.18 -11.94
CA PRO A 234 0.84 -10.82 -11.48
C PRO A 234 -0.32 -10.16 -10.70
N ASP A 235 -1.54 -10.68 -10.83
CA ASP A 235 -2.73 -10.20 -10.15
C ASP A 235 -3.01 -10.94 -8.83
N VAL A 236 -2.19 -11.91 -8.43
CA VAL A 236 -2.24 -12.56 -7.12
C VAL A 236 -0.82 -12.89 -6.66
N LEU A 237 -0.19 -11.95 -5.97
CA LEU A 237 1.12 -12.16 -5.37
C LEU A 237 0.96 -12.71 -3.96
N VAL A 238 1.48 -13.92 -3.72
CA VAL A 238 1.41 -14.62 -2.43
C VAL A 238 2.81 -14.91 -1.91
N GLY A 239 3.14 -14.48 -0.70
CA GLY A 239 4.49 -14.65 -0.18
C GLY A 239 4.68 -14.28 1.29
N VAL A 240 5.90 -14.51 1.77
CA VAL A 240 6.37 -14.09 3.11
C VAL A 240 7.34 -12.91 2.98
N ALA A 241 7.49 -12.13 4.05
CA ALA A 241 8.40 -10.99 4.05
C ALA A 241 9.89 -11.39 4.13
N GLY A 242 10.20 -12.50 4.83
CA GLY A 242 11.55 -12.98 5.07
C GLY A 242 12.06 -14.05 4.09
N ASN A 243 13.31 -14.46 4.30
CA ASN A 243 13.87 -15.71 3.72
C ASN A 243 14.29 -16.70 4.83
N THR A 244 13.55 -16.65 5.93
CA THR A 244 13.76 -17.44 7.14
C THR A 244 12.44 -18.05 7.58
N ARG A 245 12.50 -19.10 8.40
CA ARG A 245 11.34 -19.62 9.11
C ARG A 245 11.69 -19.93 10.56
N GLN A 246 10.67 -20.17 11.37
CA GLN A 246 10.87 -20.50 12.77
C GLN A 246 11.44 -21.93 12.88
N ARG A 247 12.40 -22.14 13.79
CA ARG A 247 12.87 -23.49 14.14
C ARG A 247 11.78 -24.27 14.87
N ASP A 248 11.13 -23.61 15.83
CA ASP A 248 9.95 -24.07 16.54
C ASP A 248 8.77 -23.22 16.11
N GLU A 249 7.79 -23.88 15.49
CA GLU A 249 6.62 -23.26 14.89
C GLU A 249 5.44 -23.13 15.86
N THR A 250 5.64 -23.45 17.14
CA THR A 250 4.63 -23.21 18.17
C THR A 250 4.33 -21.72 18.23
N ARG A 251 3.06 -21.36 17.98
CA ARG A 251 2.62 -19.96 18.03
C ARG A 251 2.79 -19.40 19.43
N ARG A 252 3.44 -18.24 19.52
CA ARG A 252 3.77 -17.55 20.76
C ARG A 252 2.81 -16.40 21.00
N TYR A 253 2.24 -16.35 22.20
CA TYR A 253 1.33 -15.28 22.67
C TYR A 253 1.90 -14.49 23.84
N ASP A 254 3.07 -14.91 24.32
CA ASP A 254 3.77 -14.39 25.49
C ASP A 254 4.81 -13.31 25.17
N ASP A 255 4.84 -12.84 23.92
CA ASP A 255 5.78 -11.85 23.38
C ASP A 255 7.25 -12.35 23.29
N SER A 256 7.48 -13.65 23.44
CA SER A 256 8.82 -14.23 23.24
C SER A 256 9.25 -14.24 21.76
N ASP A 257 10.54 -14.02 21.52
CA ASP A 257 11.13 -14.04 20.18
C ASP A 257 11.29 -15.46 19.63
N TYR A 258 11.09 -15.65 18.33
CA TYR A 258 11.34 -16.93 17.64
C TYR A 258 12.82 -17.09 17.31
N GLU A 259 13.33 -18.32 17.45
CA GLU A 259 14.59 -18.70 16.80
C GLU A 259 14.31 -18.94 15.32
N LEU A 260 15.02 -18.22 14.44
CA LEU A 260 14.85 -18.30 13.00
C LEU A 260 15.98 -19.11 12.33
N VAL A 261 15.61 -19.89 11.32
CA VAL A 261 16.54 -20.62 10.45
C VAL A 261 16.33 -20.18 9.00
N ARG A 262 17.41 -20.14 8.21
CA ARG A 262 17.36 -19.76 6.79
C ARG A 262 16.57 -20.80 5.99
N LEU A 263 15.74 -20.34 5.06
CA LEU A 263 15.02 -21.23 4.13
C LEU A 263 16.01 -21.94 3.19
N THR A 264 15.80 -23.24 3.04
CA THR A 264 16.48 -24.11 2.09
C THR A 264 15.74 -24.14 0.75
N GLN A 265 16.37 -24.70 -0.28
CA GLN A 265 15.70 -24.92 -1.56
C GLN A 265 14.44 -25.81 -1.42
N SER A 266 14.43 -26.75 -0.47
CA SER A 266 13.27 -27.59 -0.21
C SER A 266 12.12 -26.80 0.40
N ASP A 267 12.40 -25.89 1.35
CA ASP A 267 11.37 -25.04 1.95
C ASP A 267 10.74 -24.12 0.89
N TYR A 268 11.55 -23.58 -0.04
CA TYR A 268 11.02 -22.81 -1.17
C TYR A 268 10.12 -23.64 -2.10
N ARG A 269 10.47 -24.90 -2.38
CA ARG A 269 9.60 -25.78 -3.16
C ARG A 269 8.27 -26.02 -2.44
N GLU A 270 8.31 -26.29 -1.14
CA GLU A 270 7.09 -26.47 -0.35
C GLU A 270 6.20 -25.22 -0.34
N MET A 271 6.81 -24.02 -0.27
CA MET A 271 6.08 -22.76 -0.41
C MET A 271 5.40 -22.63 -1.77
N VAL A 272 6.11 -22.95 -2.86
CA VAL A 272 5.56 -22.94 -4.23
C VAL A 272 4.43 -23.96 -4.38
N ASP A 273 4.62 -25.18 -3.88
CA ASP A 273 3.59 -26.23 -3.88
C ASP A 273 2.35 -25.84 -3.06
N ALA A 274 2.51 -24.96 -2.06
CA ALA A 274 1.41 -24.39 -1.29
C ALA A 274 0.71 -23.21 -1.99
N GLY A 275 1.21 -22.76 -3.14
CA GLY A 275 0.65 -21.66 -3.92
C GLY A 275 1.33 -20.30 -3.71
N MET A 276 2.48 -20.24 -3.03
CA MET A 276 3.26 -18.99 -2.94
C MET A 276 4.05 -18.74 -4.22
N ASN A 277 4.01 -17.51 -4.71
CA ASN A 277 4.63 -17.12 -5.98
C ASN A 277 5.40 -15.79 -5.92
N CYS A 278 5.56 -15.19 -4.74
CA CYS A 278 6.36 -13.98 -4.53
C CYS A 278 7.39 -14.24 -3.43
N LEU A 279 8.65 -14.43 -3.81
CA LEU A 279 9.69 -14.94 -2.91
C LEU A 279 10.80 -13.91 -2.68
N ARG A 280 11.12 -13.62 -1.42
CA ARG A 280 12.33 -12.89 -1.07
C ARG A 280 13.52 -13.83 -1.17
N VAL A 281 14.53 -13.50 -1.95
CA VAL A 281 15.74 -14.32 -2.11
C VAL A 281 17.01 -13.49 -1.97
N ASP A 282 18.07 -14.10 -1.44
CA ASP A 282 19.42 -13.54 -1.48
C ASP A 282 20.17 -14.02 -2.74
N ALA A 283 21.35 -13.44 -3.03
CA ALA A 283 22.16 -13.76 -4.20
C ALA A 283 22.43 -15.27 -4.38
N GLU A 284 22.74 -15.98 -3.29
CA GLU A 284 22.98 -17.43 -3.31
C GLU A 284 21.74 -18.26 -3.68
N GLN A 285 20.55 -17.76 -3.34
CA GLN A 285 19.27 -18.43 -3.53
C GLN A 285 18.65 -18.13 -4.90
N LEU A 286 19.12 -17.09 -5.59
CA LEU A 286 18.62 -16.68 -6.91
C LEU A 286 18.61 -17.82 -7.93
N SER A 287 19.69 -18.59 -7.97
CA SER A 287 19.84 -19.74 -8.90
C SER A 287 18.78 -20.82 -8.70
N TRP A 288 18.13 -20.87 -7.54
CA TRP A 288 17.09 -21.87 -7.25
C TRP A 288 15.78 -21.53 -7.95
N VAL A 289 15.40 -20.25 -7.93
CA VAL A 289 14.04 -19.79 -8.31
C VAL A 289 13.98 -19.13 -9.68
N ARG A 290 15.13 -18.77 -10.26
CA ARG A 290 15.23 -18.04 -11.54
C ARG A 290 14.48 -18.71 -12.70
N ASP A 291 14.32 -20.02 -12.61
CA ASP A 291 13.69 -20.83 -13.64
C ASP A 291 12.30 -21.38 -13.24
N TRP A 292 11.76 -20.96 -12.10
CA TRP A 292 10.45 -21.39 -11.61
C TRP A 292 9.34 -20.42 -12.02
N GLU A 293 8.09 -20.81 -11.83
CA GLU A 293 6.88 -20.01 -12.12
C GLU A 293 6.54 -19.02 -10.99
N VAL A 294 7.54 -18.24 -10.58
CA VAL A 294 7.46 -17.32 -9.44
C VAL A 294 8.07 -15.96 -9.75
N PHE A 295 7.61 -14.94 -9.03
CA PHE A 295 8.30 -13.68 -8.87
C PHE A 295 9.31 -13.74 -7.72
N TYR A 296 10.39 -12.97 -7.85
CA TYR A 296 11.40 -12.85 -6.81
C TYR A 296 11.89 -11.43 -6.62
N TRP A 297 12.33 -11.13 -5.39
CA TRP A 297 12.86 -9.83 -4.99
C TRP A 297 13.96 -9.97 -3.92
N GLY A 298 14.64 -8.87 -3.60
CA GLY A 298 15.63 -8.80 -2.51
C GLY A 298 17.09 -8.77 -2.96
N VAL A 299 17.38 -9.28 -4.16
CA VAL A 299 18.74 -9.25 -4.74
C VAL A 299 19.06 -7.84 -5.25
N GLY A 300 20.18 -7.28 -4.79
CA GLY A 300 20.65 -5.94 -5.15
C GLY A 300 21.29 -5.84 -6.53
N GLY A 301 21.48 -4.61 -7.02
CA GLY A 301 22.21 -4.34 -8.26
C GLY A 301 23.66 -4.84 -8.25
N ALA A 302 24.25 -5.07 -7.07
CA ALA A 302 25.60 -5.61 -6.91
C ALA A 302 25.74 -7.06 -7.42
N ASP A 303 24.70 -7.88 -7.25
CA ASP A 303 24.77 -9.33 -7.45
C ASP A 303 24.01 -9.81 -8.70
N LEU A 304 23.43 -8.88 -9.47
CA LEU A 304 22.60 -9.21 -10.62
C LEU A 304 23.35 -9.13 -11.95
N PRO A 305 23.04 -10.02 -12.92
CA PRO A 305 23.39 -9.81 -14.31
C PRO A 305 22.77 -8.51 -14.83
N TYR A 306 23.59 -7.63 -15.39
CA TYR A 306 23.14 -6.35 -15.96
C TYR A 306 23.58 -6.24 -17.43
N PRO A 307 22.70 -5.78 -18.33
CA PRO A 307 21.34 -5.26 -18.10
C PRO A 307 20.24 -6.33 -18.10
N GLU A 308 20.58 -7.62 -18.20
CA GLU A 308 19.62 -8.71 -18.40
C GLU A 308 18.53 -8.79 -17.32
N CYS A 309 18.87 -8.47 -16.06
CA CYS A 309 17.89 -8.43 -14.98
C CYS A 309 16.71 -7.47 -15.25
N LEU A 310 16.92 -6.40 -16.02
CA LEU A 310 15.87 -5.44 -16.37
C LEU A 310 14.85 -6.00 -17.38
N TYR A 311 15.21 -7.07 -18.09
CA TYR A 311 14.35 -7.75 -19.07
C TYR A 311 13.59 -8.93 -18.47
N ARG A 312 13.83 -9.29 -17.20
CA ARG A 312 13.14 -10.42 -16.57
C ARG A 312 11.82 -9.99 -15.95
N SER A 313 10.72 -10.55 -16.45
CA SER A 313 9.38 -10.30 -15.89
C SER A 313 9.18 -10.83 -14.47
N GLN A 314 9.99 -11.81 -14.05
CA GLN A 314 9.96 -12.38 -12.69
C GLN A 314 10.62 -11.49 -11.64
N TYR A 315 11.53 -10.60 -12.05
CA TYR A 315 12.33 -9.83 -11.11
C TYR A 315 11.58 -8.57 -10.69
N LEU A 316 11.25 -8.48 -9.40
CA LEU A 316 10.50 -7.36 -8.84
C LEU A 316 11.38 -6.25 -8.28
N GLY A 317 12.70 -6.46 -8.11
CA GLY A 317 13.61 -5.45 -7.60
C GLY A 317 14.32 -5.80 -6.30
N PRO A 318 15.24 -4.95 -5.83
CA PRO A 318 15.95 -5.14 -4.56
C PRO A 318 15.06 -4.91 -3.34
N VAL A 319 13.99 -4.12 -3.48
CA VAL A 319 13.06 -3.75 -2.41
C VAL A 319 11.65 -4.04 -2.92
N LEU A 320 10.74 -4.47 -2.05
CA LEU A 320 9.33 -4.65 -2.41
C LEU A 320 8.41 -3.63 -1.74
N PHE A 321 8.82 -3.09 -0.58
CA PHE A 321 7.96 -2.29 0.29
C PHE A 321 8.50 -0.90 0.60
N LEU A 322 7.60 0.08 0.69
CA LEU A 322 7.75 1.29 1.48
C LEU A 322 7.17 0.97 2.87
N ASP A 323 8.05 0.94 3.87
CA ASP A 323 7.76 0.34 5.18
C ASP A 323 7.08 1.35 6.12
N GLU A 324 5.81 1.10 6.42
CA GLU A 324 4.94 1.80 7.37
C GLU A 324 5.12 3.33 7.48
N PRO A 325 4.94 4.13 6.40
CA PRO A 325 5.28 5.55 6.44
C PRO A 325 4.53 6.36 7.52
N ALA A 326 3.25 6.03 7.82
CA ALA A 326 2.51 6.72 8.88
C ALA A 326 2.99 6.33 10.29
N VAL A 327 3.40 5.06 10.49
CA VAL A 327 3.96 4.58 11.75
C VAL A 327 5.34 5.20 12.00
N CYS A 328 6.18 5.25 10.96
CA CYS A 328 7.47 5.90 11.02
C CYS A 328 7.33 7.40 11.29
N THR A 329 6.34 8.08 10.70
CA THR A 329 6.02 9.47 11.03
C THR A 329 5.68 9.60 12.51
N ARG A 330 4.81 8.73 13.03
CA ARG A 330 4.46 8.72 14.46
C ARG A 330 5.69 8.52 15.34
N ASP A 331 6.52 7.54 15.05
CA ASP A 331 7.60 7.09 15.94
C ASP A 331 8.89 7.91 15.84
N HIS A 332 9.19 8.44 14.67
CA HIS A 332 10.43 9.15 14.40
C HIS A 332 10.26 10.67 14.28
N VAL A 333 9.03 11.16 14.05
CA VAL A 333 8.76 12.60 13.95
C VAL A 333 7.90 13.07 15.12
N ILE A 334 6.69 12.52 15.26
CA ILE A 334 5.70 13.03 16.22
C ILE A 334 6.11 12.72 17.66
N ARG A 335 6.33 11.44 18.02
CA ARG A 335 6.65 11.03 19.40
C ARG A 335 7.92 11.71 19.95
N PRO A 336 9.03 11.84 19.20
CA PRO A 336 10.19 12.59 19.66
C PRO A 336 9.86 14.05 19.94
N ARG A 337 9.16 14.72 19.02
CA ARG A 337 8.77 16.13 19.19
C ARG A 337 7.83 16.33 20.38
N LEU A 338 6.88 15.41 20.59
CA LEU A 338 6.01 15.42 21.77
C LEU A 338 6.80 15.30 23.07
N ARG A 339 7.92 14.55 23.11
CA ARG A 339 8.77 14.44 24.31
C ARG A 339 9.57 15.72 24.59
N GLU A 340 10.04 16.38 23.54
CA GLU A 340 11.00 17.48 23.62
C GLU A 340 10.35 18.87 23.68
N ASP A 341 9.17 19.05 23.09
CA ASP A 341 8.46 20.33 22.99
C ASP A 341 7.12 20.31 23.75
N PRO A 342 7.07 20.83 24.99
CA PRO A 342 5.84 20.94 25.77
C PRO A 342 4.76 21.82 25.13
N HIS A 343 5.13 22.78 24.26
CA HIS A 343 4.16 23.60 23.54
C HIS A 343 3.51 22.77 22.43
N HIS A 344 4.31 22.06 21.62
CA HIS A 344 3.79 21.15 20.60
C HIS A 344 2.88 20.07 21.20
N ARG A 345 3.23 19.52 22.37
CA ARG A 345 2.37 18.54 23.05
C ARG A 345 0.93 19.02 23.21
N LYS A 346 0.74 20.27 23.63
CA LYS A 346 -0.57 20.89 23.88
C LYS A 346 -1.27 21.43 22.61
N THR A 347 -0.56 21.50 21.49
CA THR A 347 -1.05 22.13 20.25
C THR A 347 -1.08 21.19 19.06
N ILE A 348 -0.65 19.94 19.22
CA ILE A 348 -0.77 18.92 18.18
C ILE A 348 -2.24 18.74 17.80
N THR A 349 -2.48 18.63 16.51
CA THR A 349 -3.79 18.41 15.90
C THR A 349 -3.71 17.33 14.83
N PRO A 350 -4.84 16.74 14.40
CA PRO A 350 -4.89 15.84 13.26
C PRO A 350 -4.24 16.43 12.01
N GLN A 351 -4.49 17.71 11.72
CA GLN A 351 -3.87 18.41 10.60
C GLN A 351 -2.35 18.45 10.73
N SER A 352 -1.80 18.86 11.88
CA SER A 352 -0.33 18.91 12.04
C SER A 352 0.35 17.53 11.97
N ALA A 353 -0.37 16.46 12.32
CA ALA A 353 0.12 15.10 12.18
C ALA A 353 0.08 14.64 10.71
N PHE A 354 -0.95 15.05 9.96
CA PHE A 354 -0.99 14.90 8.51
C PHE A 354 0.14 15.66 7.83
N ASP A 355 0.35 16.95 8.14
CA ASP A 355 1.44 17.75 7.55
C ASP A 355 2.83 17.09 7.79
N ALA A 356 3.05 16.54 8.99
CA ALA A 356 4.28 15.81 9.31
C ALA A 356 4.43 14.52 8.49
N PHE A 357 3.32 13.83 8.23
CA PHE A 357 3.28 12.63 7.39
C PHE A 357 3.53 12.96 5.92
N GLU A 358 2.95 14.04 5.40
CA GLU A 358 3.19 14.50 4.03
C GLU A 358 4.68 14.69 3.78
N GLN A 359 5.35 15.41 4.68
CA GLN A 359 6.79 15.65 4.62
C GLN A 359 7.59 14.34 4.71
N TYR A 360 7.31 13.50 5.70
CA TYR A 360 8.04 12.24 5.91
C TYR A 360 7.91 11.29 4.71
N PHE A 361 6.70 11.15 4.17
CA PHE A 361 6.42 10.30 3.03
C PHE A 361 7.19 10.76 1.79
N HIS A 362 7.21 12.08 1.51
CA HIS A 362 7.95 12.63 0.38
C HIS A 362 9.46 12.35 0.50
N GLU A 363 10.07 12.72 1.62
CA GLU A 363 11.53 12.62 1.83
C GLU A 363 12.01 11.16 1.87
N THR A 364 11.33 10.31 2.65
CA THR A 364 11.85 8.96 2.93
C THR A 364 11.35 7.94 1.90
N SER A 365 10.09 8.03 1.48
CA SER A 365 9.46 6.96 0.71
C SER A 365 9.64 7.14 -0.80
N LEU A 366 9.72 8.38 -1.31
CA LEU A 366 9.88 8.64 -2.74
C LEU A 366 11.34 8.82 -3.18
N GLU A 367 12.23 9.33 -2.31
CA GLU A 367 13.61 9.63 -2.68
C GLU A 367 14.62 8.50 -2.38
N HIS A 368 14.28 7.56 -1.47
CA HIS A 368 15.25 6.57 -1.00
C HIS A 368 15.01 5.19 -1.61
N ALA A 369 13.96 4.48 -1.19
CA ALA A 369 13.70 3.10 -1.61
C ALA A 369 13.58 2.92 -3.14
N PRO A 370 12.87 3.79 -3.89
CA PRO A 370 12.71 3.62 -5.34
C PRO A 370 14.03 3.72 -6.13
N TRP A 371 15.07 4.30 -5.54
CA TRP A 371 16.38 4.48 -6.19
C TRP A 371 17.41 3.42 -5.79
N ALA A 372 17.04 2.43 -4.95
CA ALA A 372 17.97 1.44 -4.41
C ALA A 372 18.72 0.67 -5.51
N LEU A 373 18.03 0.25 -6.58
CA LEU A 373 18.65 -0.45 -7.70
C LEU A 373 19.64 0.45 -8.45
N MET A 374 19.24 1.68 -8.78
CA MET A 374 20.10 2.62 -9.52
C MET A 374 21.38 2.92 -8.75
N ARG A 375 21.28 3.25 -7.45
CA ARG A 375 22.46 3.49 -6.61
C ARG A 375 23.39 2.28 -6.55
N ALA A 376 22.84 1.08 -6.42
CA ALA A 376 23.63 -0.16 -6.38
C ALA A 376 24.33 -0.44 -7.72
N LEU A 377 23.69 -0.14 -8.86
CA LEU A 377 24.28 -0.28 -10.18
C LEU A 377 25.36 0.80 -10.45
N GLU A 378 25.13 2.05 -10.04
CA GLU A 378 26.11 3.14 -10.18
C GLU A 378 27.42 2.87 -9.42
N ALA A 379 27.36 2.08 -8.34
CA ALA A 379 28.52 1.74 -7.54
C ALA A 379 29.41 0.65 -8.19
N ARG A 380 28.96 0.00 -9.28
CA ARG A 380 29.68 -1.10 -9.92
C ARG A 380 30.69 -0.58 -10.96
N PRO A 381 31.95 -1.06 -10.94
CA PRO A 381 32.97 -0.61 -11.88
C PRO A 381 32.75 -1.13 -13.31
N ASP A 382 32.00 -2.21 -13.48
CA ASP A 382 31.68 -2.78 -14.79
C ASP A 382 30.45 -2.16 -15.44
N VAL A 383 29.71 -1.29 -14.73
CA VAL A 383 28.45 -0.68 -15.16
C VAL A 383 28.65 0.80 -15.48
N ASP A 384 28.07 1.23 -16.60
CA ASP A 384 27.82 2.63 -16.89
C ASP A 384 26.36 2.78 -17.36
N LEU A 385 25.58 3.57 -16.63
CA LEU A 385 24.16 3.78 -16.89
C LEU A 385 23.90 4.85 -17.98
N GLY A 386 24.93 5.59 -18.41
CA GLY A 386 24.77 6.73 -19.30
C GLY A 386 23.70 7.68 -18.75
N LEU A 387 22.74 8.06 -19.61
CA LEU A 387 21.58 8.89 -19.25
C LEU A 387 20.38 8.09 -18.73
N MET A 388 20.49 6.77 -18.53
CA MET A 388 19.38 5.98 -17.99
C MET A 388 19.20 6.31 -16.51
N ARG A 389 18.03 6.84 -16.15
CA ARG A 389 17.64 7.10 -14.75
C ARG A 389 16.15 6.84 -14.59
N PHE A 390 15.81 5.91 -13.69
CA PHE A 390 14.42 5.59 -13.38
C PHE A 390 14.29 5.14 -11.92
N ARG A 391 13.11 5.33 -11.34
CA ARG A 391 12.72 4.80 -10.04
C ARG A 391 12.15 3.40 -10.23
N GLN A 392 12.32 2.53 -9.24
CA GLN A 392 11.58 1.28 -9.17
C GLN A 392 10.08 1.59 -9.04
N GLU A 393 9.27 1.14 -10.01
CA GLU A 393 7.87 1.55 -10.15
C GLU A 393 6.88 0.60 -9.46
N ASN A 394 7.23 -0.66 -9.27
CA ASN A 394 6.37 -1.71 -8.71
C ASN A 394 6.41 -1.83 -7.18
N LEU A 395 6.84 -0.80 -6.45
CA LEU A 395 6.86 -0.82 -4.98
C LEU A 395 5.45 -0.82 -4.41
N HIS A 396 5.29 -1.41 -3.23
CA HIS A 396 4.04 -1.41 -2.47
C HIS A 396 4.25 -0.62 -1.18
N THR A 397 3.32 0.24 -0.79
CA THR A 397 3.29 0.68 0.60
C THR A 397 2.82 -0.49 1.46
N TRP A 398 3.55 -0.80 2.52
CA TRP A 398 3.11 -1.68 3.59
C TRP A 398 2.66 -0.80 4.78
N GLU A 399 1.37 -0.76 5.12
CA GLU A 399 0.82 0.27 6.01
C GLU A 399 -0.17 -0.29 7.02
N THR A 400 0.02 0.12 8.28
CA THR A 400 -0.89 -0.19 9.39
C THR A 400 -2.04 0.82 9.51
N MET A 401 -1.81 2.10 9.22
CA MET A 401 -2.83 3.17 9.28
C MET A 401 -3.54 3.36 7.94
N VAL A 402 -4.41 2.42 7.54
CA VAL A 402 -5.05 2.36 6.20
C VAL A 402 -5.72 3.63 5.69
N SER A 403 -6.15 4.54 6.57
CA SER A 403 -6.76 5.80 6.16
C SER A 403 -5.81 6.70 5.37
N THR A 404 -4.50 6.49 5.48
CA THR A 404 -3.48 7.25 4.73
C THR A 404 -3.35 6.78 3.28
N ALA A 405 -3.95 5.65 2.90
CA ALA A 405 -3.78 5.00 1.60
C ALA A 405 -4.04 5.93 0.41
N ALA A 406 -5.09 6.75 0.48
CA ALA A 406 -5.48 7.65 -0.60
C ALA A 406 -4.37 8.66 -0.92
N TYR A 407 -3.79 9.25 0.13
CA TYR A 407 -2.67 10.17 0.00
C TYR A 407 -1.45 9.47 -0.60
N GLN A 408 -1.06 8.32 -0.04
CA GLN A 408 0.15 7.61 -0.49
C GLN A 408 0.07 7.20 -1.96
N LEU A 409 -1.09 6.73 -2.41
CA LEU A 409 -1.29 6.34 -3.81
C LEU A 409 -1.40 7.56 -4.75
N SER A 410 -1.86 8.72 -4.29
CA SER A 410 -2.10 9.90 -5.15
C SER A 410 -0.86 10.76 -5.40
N GLN A 411 0.16 10.71 -4.54
CA GLN A 411 1.30 11.64 -4.61
C GLN A 411 2.15 11.53 -5.89
N ASP A 412 2.18 10.35 -6.49
CA ASP A 412 2.92 10.11 -7.73
C ASP A 412 2.17 9.09 -8.58
N PRO A 413 2.03 9.29 -9.89
CA PRO A 413 1.21 8.41 -10.73
C PRO A 413 1.73 6.98 -10.84
N ARG A 414 3.00 6.72 -10.50
CA ARG A 414 3.63 5.39 -10.66
C ARG A 414 3.99 4.73 -9.34
N VAL A 415 4.53 5.48 -8.37
CA VAL A 415 5.06 4.92 -7.12
C VAL A 415 4.35 5.49 -5.90
N PRO A 416 3.93 4.69 -4.93
CA PRO A 416 3.83 3.23 -4.95
C PRO A 416 2.79 2.75 -5.97
N SER A 417 2.95 1.53 -6.48
CA SER A 417 1.99 0.86 -7.37
C SER A 417 0.81 0.25 -6.63
N SER A 418 0.94 0.04 -5.32
CA SER A 418 -0.11 -0.48 -4.48
C SER A 418 0.07 -0.15 -3.01
N VAL A 419 -0.99 -0.37 -2.23
CA VAL A 419 -0.97 -0.34 -0.77
C VAL A 419 -1.41 -1.70 -0.22
N VAL A 420 -0.67 -2.22 0.76
CA VAL A 420 -0.93 -3.47 1.46
C VAL A 420 -1.20 -3.13 2.91
N PHE A 421 -2.35 -3.58 3.42
CA PHE A 421 -2.66 -3.41 4.84
C PHE A 421 -1.85 -4.37 5.70
N GLU A 422 -1.17 -3.81 6.70
CA GLU A 422 -0.62 -4.48 7.87
C GLU A 422 -1.66 -4.48 9.00
N PRO A 423 -2.23 -5.62 9.39
CA PRO A 423 -3.10 -5.67 10.54
C PRO A 423 -2.32 -5.30 11.81
N PRO A 424 -2.68 -4.19 12.51
CA PRO A 424 -2.03 -3.84 13.76
C PRO A 424 -2.18 -4.95 14.79
N GLY A 425 -1.31 -4.92 15.81
CA GLY A 425 -1.35 -5.85 16.94
C GLY A 425 -2.77 -6.17 17.45
N ARG A 426 -3.17 -7.43 17.22
CA ARG A 426 -4.37 -8.11 17.73
C ARG A 426 -5.69 -7.60 17.13
N VAL A 427 -5.79 -7.69 15.80
CA VAL A 427 -7.03 -7.43 15.03
C VAL A 427 -7.91 -8.68 14.97
N GLY A 428 -9.20 -8.51 15.18
CA GLY A 428 -10.20 -9.57 15.03
C GLY A 428 -11.61 -9.01 15.16
N THR A 429 -12.58 -9.63 14.50
CA THR A 429 -13.96 -9.15 14.39
C THR A 429 -14.61 -8.93 15.75
N LEU A 430 -14.54 -9.96 16.62
CA LEU A 430 -15.11 -9.96 17.97
C LEU A 430 -14.34 -9.09 18.98
N ARG A 431 -13.31 -8.39 18.52
CA ARG A 431 -12.56 -7.41 19.30
C ARG A 431 -12.79 -6.01 18.77
N THR A 432 -12.48 -5.80 17.49
CA THR A 432 -12.41 -4.47 16.89
C THR A 432 -13.80 -3.83 16.73
N LEU A 433 -14.82 -4.59 16.29
CA LEU A 433 -16.17 -4.03 16.13
C LEU A 433 -16.81 -3.62 17.47
N PRO A 434 -16.79 -4.45 18.53
CA PRO A 434 -17.21 -4.04 19.87
C PRO A 434 -16.55 -2.74 20.34
N GLU A 435 -15.25 -2.57 20.06
CA GLU A 435 -14.50 -1.38 20.44
C GLU A 435 -14.93 -0.15 19.63
N ILE A 436 -15.14 -0.28 18.32
CA ILE A 436 -15.67 0.79 17.46
C ILE A 436 -17.04 1.25 17.98
N ASP A 437 -17.95 0.32 18.23
CA ASP A 437 -19.28 0.63 18.76
C ASP A 437 -19.19 1.36 20.10
N MET A 438 -18.43 0.82 21.05
CA MET A 438 -18.25 1.42 22.37
C MET A 438 -17.59 2.79 22.32
N ASN A 439 -16.73 3.07 21.34
CA ASN A 439 -16.08 4.37 21.22
C ASN A 439 -16.96 5.42 20.53
N TYR A 440 -17.74 5.02 19.54
CA TYR A 440 -18.36 5.98 18.63
C TYR A 440 -19.89 6.01 18.71
N GLY A 441 -20.52 5.10 19.45
CA GLY A 441 -21.98 5.06 19.60
C GLY A 441 -22.72 4.59 18.34
N CYS A 442 -21.98 4.01 17.38
CA CYS A 442 -22.57 3.20 16.32
C CYS A 442 -22.99 1.83 16.86
N GLN A 443 -23.76 1.09 16.06
CA GLN A 443 -24.22 -0.27 16.38
C GLN A 443 -23.94 -1.20 15.19
N ILE A 444 -22.67 -1.47 14.91
CA ILE A 444 -22.25 -2.35 13.83
C ILE A 444 -22.37 -3.80 14.32
N PRO A 445 -23.08 -4.70 13.61
CA PRO A 445 -23.19 -6.09 14.05
C PRO A 445 -21.81 -6.77 14.19
N VAL A 446 -21.49 -7.24 15.39
CA VAL A 446 -20.13 -7.71 15.73
C VAL A 446 -19.88 -9.18 15.37
N ALA A 447 -20.92 -9.92 14.98
CA ALA A 447 -20.83 -11.35 14.67
C ALA A 447 -20.42 -11.66 13.22
N ASP A 448 -20.46 -10.66 12.33
CA ASP A 448 -20.15 -10.85 10.91
C ASP A 448 -18.76 -10.27 10.59
N PRO A 449 -17.76 -11.11 10.25
CA PRO A 449 -16.42 -10.64 9.91
C PRO A 449 -16.39 -9.76 8.66
N ASN A 450 -17.42 -9.82 7.82
CA ASN A 450 -17.57 -8.92 6.68
C ASN A 450 -17.69 -7.45 7.06
N ASN A 451 -18.25 -7.14 8.23
CA ASN A 451 -18.40 -5.76 8.65
C ASN A 451 -17.06 -5.11 8.97
N LEU A 452 -16.18 -5.81 9.71
CA LEU A 452 -14.83 -5.32 9.98
C LEU A 452 -14.04 -5.22 8.68
N LEU A 453 -14.10 -6.26 7.85
CA LEU A 453 -13.32 -6.30 6.64
C LEU A 453 -13.73 -5.19 5.66
N SER A 454 -15.02 -4.94 5.49
CA SER A 454 -15.54 -3.87 4.63
C SER A 454 -15.02 -2.49 5.05
N ILE A 455 -14.82 -2.25 6.34
CA ILE A 455 -14.20 -1.01 6.85
C ILE A 455 -12.73 -0.93 6.43
N LEU A 456 -11.98 -2.01 6.63
CA LEU A 456 -10.54 -2.04 6.31
C LEU A 456 -10.30 -1.92 4.80
N THR A 457 -11.00 -2.74 4.00
CA THR A 457 -10.84 -2.75 2.54
C THR A 457 -11.51 -1.55 1.88
N GLY A 458 -12.49 -0.91 2.51
CA GLY A 458 -13.09 0.33 1.99
C GLY A 458 -12.05 1.42 1.77
N PHE A 459 -11.07 1.56 2.68
CA PHE A 459 -9.94 2.46 2.49
C PHE A 459 -9.02 2.05 1.34
N LEU A 460 -8.67 0.76 1.29
CA LEU A 460 -7.74 0.22 0.30
C LEU A 460 -8.33 0.26 -1.12
N ARG A 461 -9.55 -0.26 -1.31
CA ARG A 461 -10.27 -0.28 -2.60
C ARG A 461 -10.60 1.13 -3.06
N GLY A 462 -11.10 1.99 -2.17
CA GLY A 462 -11.40 3.39 -2.50
C GLY A 462 -10.17 4.13 -3.02
N SER A 463 -9.04 3.95 -2.34
CA SER A 463 -7.77 4.58 -2.74
C SER A 463 -7.26 4.04 -4.07
N ALA A 464 -7.31 2.72 -4.26
CA ALA A 464 -6.94 2.06 -5.51
C ALA A 464 -7.80 2.56 -6.69
N ARG A 465 -9.12 2.61 -6.51
CA ARG A 465 -10.07 3.14 -7.50
C ARG A 465 -9.78 4.59 -7.88
N ALA A 466 -9.48 5.43 -6.89
CA ALA A 466 -9.25 6.86 -7.12
C ALA A 466 -7.96 7.15 -7.89
N THR A 467 -7.02 6.21 -7.91
CA THR A 467 -5.66 6.40 -8.46
C THR A 467 -5.34 5.45 -9.61
N ASP A 468 -6.29 4.59 -9.99
CA ASP A 468 -6.10 3.48 -10.95
C ASP A 468 -4.93 2.58 -10.57
N LYS A 469 -4.74 2.43 -9.26
CA LYS A 469 -3.73 1.56 -8.66
C LYS A 469 -4.44 0.41 -7.98
N SER A 470 -3.71 -0.23 -7.10
CA SER A 470 -3.95 -1.62 -6.79
C SER A 470 -3.76 -1.78 -5.27
N TRP A 471 -4.34 -2.81 -4.66
CA TRP A 471 -4.24 -2.98 -3.21
C TRP A 471 -4.04 -4.44 -2.80
N GLY A 472 -3.74 -4.66 -1.53
CA GLY A 472 -3.55 -5.99 -0.95
C GLY A 472 -3.69 -6.01 0.56
N VAL A 473 -3.50 -7.19 1.12
CA VAL A 473 -3.63 -7.46 2.56
C VAL A 473 -2.49 -8.34 3.03
N SER A 474 -2.19 -8.29 4.32
CA SER A 474 -1.28 -9.22 4.96
C SER A 474 -1.91 -9.89 6.18
N ILE A 475 -1.35 -11.02 6.60
CA ILE A 475 -1.71 -11.69 7.86
C ILE A 475 -0.51 -11.67 8.78
N TYR A 476 -0.77 -11.25 10.01
CA TYR A 476 0.16 -11.23 11.13
C TYR A 476 -0.28 -12.26 12.17
N GLY A 477 0.66 -12.75 12.98
CA GLY A 477 0.42 -13.64 14.13
C GLY A 477 -0.49 -13.05 15.20
N SER A 478 -0.85 -11.78 15.06
CA SER A 478 -1.80 -11.11 15.94
C SER A 478 -3.23 -11.09 15.39
N VAL A 479 -3.44 -11.39 14.10
CA VAL A 479 -4.78 -11.56 13.51
C VAL A 479 -5.47 -12.77 14.15
N ASP A 480 -6.75 -12.63 14.46
CA ASP A 480 -7.58 -13.73 14.91
C ASP A 480 -7.56 -14.86 13.88
N ARG A 481 -7.18 -16.06 14.35
CA ARG A 481 -7.03 -17.25 13.50
C ARG A 481 -8.35 -17.62 12.83
N ALA A 482 -9.47 -17.39 13.50
CA ALA A 482 -10.79 -17.67 12.94
C ALA A 482 -11.10 -16.76 11.74
N ASP A 483 -10.56 -15.55 11.73
CA ASP A 483 -10.82 -14.55 10.68
C ASP A 483 -9.84 -14.70 9.51
N ALA A 484 -8.60 -15.16 9.74
CA ALA A 484 -7.51 -15.12 8.75
C ALA A 484 -7.83 -15.81 7.41
N PHE A 485 -8.40 -17.03 7.44
CA PHE A 485 -8.75 -17.78 6.21
C PHE A 485 -9.84 -17.06 5.41
N TRP A 486 -10.88 -16.62 6.11
CA TRP A 486 -11.99 -15.92 5.50
C TRP A 486 -11.55 -14.56 4.94
N TYR A 487 -10.71 -13.84 5.69
CA TYR A 487 -10.14 -12.56 5.29
C TYR A 487 -9.42 -12.67 3.94
N LEU A 488 -8.45 -13.58 3.80
CA LEU A 488 -7.69 -13.72 2.54
C LEU A 488 -8.60 -13.99 1.34
N THR A 489 -9.52 -14.96 1.48
CA THR A 489 -10.40 -15.36 0.37
C THR A 489 -11.44 -14.29 0.02
N HIS A 490 -11.93 -13.55 1.02
CA HIS A 490 -12.86 -12.45 0.78
C HIS A 490 -12.16 -11.24 0.17
N ALA A 491 -10.96 -10.88 0.63
CA ALA A 491 -10.16 -9.81 0.03
C ALA A 491 -9.86 -10.10 -1.45
N TYR A 492 -9.58 -11.36 -1.79
CA TYR A 492 -9.45 -11.81 -3.19
C TYR A 492 -10.71 -11.57 -4.02
N ASP A 493 -11.88 -11.93 -3.49
CA ASP A 493 -13.17 -11.70 -4.17
C ASP A 493 -13.49 -10.20 -4.33
N LEU A 494 -12.91 -9.33 -3.50
CA LEU A 494 -13.06 -7.87 -3.58
C LEU A 494 -12.02 -7.20 -4.50
N GLY A 495 -11.08 -7.95 -5.06
CA GLY A 495 -10.08 -7.44 -6.02
C GLY A 495 -8.70 -7.14 -5.43
N ALA A 496 -8.37 -7.65 -4.24
CA ALA A 496 -6.99 -7.62 -3.76
C ALA A 496 -6.07 -8.44 -4.68
N THR A 497 -4.84 -7.96 -4.85
CA THR A 497 -3.85 -8.63 -5.71
C THR A 497 -2.52 -8.93 -5.01
N ARG A 498 -2.39 -8.61 -3.71
CA ARG A 498 -1.24 -9.01 -2.87
C ARG A 498 -1.74 -9.60 -1.57
N PHE A 499 -1.11 -10.70 -1.17
CA PHE A 499 -1.44 -11.51 -0.01
C PHE A 499 -0.14 -11.93 0.67
N LEU A 500 0.21 -11.24 1.74
CA LEU A 500 1.54 -11.35 2.31
C LEU A 500 1.46 -11.84 3.76
N PHE A 501 2.47 -12.57 4.20
CA PHE A 501 2.52 -13.11 5.56
C PHE A 501 3.74 -12.55 6.28
N TRP A 502 3.53 -12.07 7.50
CA TRP A 502 4.63 -11.69 8.36
C TRP A 502 5.15 -12.92 9.12
N ASP A 503 6.34 -13.39 8.74
CA ASP A 503 6.92 -14.68 9.14
C ASP A 503 7.99 -14.54 10.24
N SER A 504 8.02 -13.41 10.94
CA SER A 504 9.03 -13.16 11.97
C SER A 504 8.50 -12.29 13.10
N HIS A 505 9.34 -12.06 14.12
CA HIS A 505 9.12 -11.10 15.21
C HIS A 505 7.89 -11.38 16.10
N ARG A 506 8.12 -11.92 17.30
CA ARG A 506 7.18 -11.98 18.44
C ARG A 506 5.71 -12.22 18.04
N LEU A 507 4.79 -11.40 18.56
CA LEU A 507 3.35 -11.51 18.31
C LEU A 507 2.95 -11.25 16.85
N ALA A 508 3.84 -10.71 16.02
CA ALA A 508 3.58 -10.47 14.60
C ALA A 508 3.80 -11.73 13.74
N CYS A 509 4.54 -12.72 14.24
CA CYS A 509 4.92 -13.89 13.47
C CYS A 509 3.75 -14.86 13.22
N VAL A 510 3.47 -15.14 11.95
CA VAL A 510 2.68 -16.30 11.51
C VAL A 510 3.63 -17.50 11.37
N PRO A 511 3.38 -18.62 12.07
CA PRO A 511 4.20 -19.82 11.93
C PRO A 511 4.22 -20.38 10.50
N TYR A 512 5.34 -20.97 10.09
CA TYR A 512 5.58 -21.43 8.72
C TYR A 512 4.48 -22.35 8.17
N HIS A 513 4.10 -23.42 8.88
CA HIS A 513 3.01 -24.29 8.44
C HIS A 513 1.64 -23.60 8.42
N GLU A 514 1.43 -22.56 9.24
CA GLU A 514 0.21 -21.74 9.18
C GLU A 514 0.21 -20.87 7.92
N CYS A 515 1.35 -20.27 7.52
CA CYS A 515 1.50 -19.59 6.23
C CYS A 515 1.18 -20.52 5.05
N LEU A 516 1.70 -21.75 5.06
CA LEU A 516 1.42 -22.75 4.02
C LEU A 516 -0.08 -23.12 3.96
N ALA A 517 -0.73 -23.30 5.11
CA ALA A 517 -2.16 -23.60 5.16
C ALA A 517 -3.01 -22.46 4.61
N LEU A 518 -2.69 -21.22 4.96
CA LEU A 518 -3.35 -20.01 4.46
C LEU A 518 -3.14 -19.85 2.95
N ALA A 519 -1.92 -20.05 2.45
CA ALA A 519 -1.59 -20.01 1.03
C ALA A 519 -2.40 -21.05 0.24
N ARG A 520 -2.47 -22.31 0.72
CA ARG A 520 -3.26 -23.38 0.08
C ARG A 520 -4.75 -23.04 0.02
N ALA A 521 -5.31 -22.47 1.10
CA ALA A 521 -6.70 -22.06 1.13
C ALA A 521 -7.01 -20.93 0.13
N LEU A 522 -6.12 -19.93 0.03
CA LEU A 522 -6.23 -18.88 -0.97
C LEU A 522 -6.07 -19.42 -2.39
N GLN A 523 -5.08 -20.28 -2.64
CA GLN A 523 -4.84 -20.86 -3.96
C GLN A 523 -6.02 -21.71 -4.45
N ASN A 524 -6.66 -22.48 -3.56
CA ASN A 524 -7.91 -23.18 -3.85
C ASN A 524 -9.03 -22.19 -4.28
N ARG A 525 -9.10 -21.01 -3.65
CA ARG A 525 -10.05 -19.97 -4.07
C ARG A 525 -9.72 -19.40 -5.45
N VAL A 526 -8.43 -19.16 -5.73
CA VAL A 526 -7.93 -18.67 -7.02
C VAL A 526 -8.27 -19.66 -8.15
N GLU A 527 -7.99 -20.95 -7.96
CA GLU A 527 -8.25 -21.99 -8.97
C GLU A 527 -9.74 -22.17 -9.27
N ASN A 528 -10.61 -21.97 -8.28
CA ASN A 528 -12.06 -22.05 -8.48
C ASN A 528 -12.67 -20.76 -9.04
N ARG A 529 -11.94 -19.64 -9.04
CA ARG A 529 -12.42 -18.32 -9.50
C ARG A 529 -11.34 -17.53 -10.26
N PRO A 530 -10.66 -18.11 -11.26
CA PRO A 530 -9.44 -17.52 -11.84
C PRO A 530 -9.71 -16.22 -12.60
N TYR A 531 -10.88 -16.10 -13.24
CA TYR A 531 -11.23 -14.92 -14.03
C TYR A 531 -11.84 -13.82 -13.17
N ARG A 532 -11.11 -12.71 -13.01
CA ARG A 532 -11.55 -11.53 -12.28
C ARG A 532 -11.51 -10.29 -13.17
N ASP A 533 -12.61 -9.54 -13.15
CA ASP A 533 -12.67 -8.20 -13.72
C ASP A 533 -12.25 -7.20 -12.65
N LEU A 534 -10.94 -6.94 -12.57
CA LEU A 534 -10.38 -6.08 -11.52
C LEU A 534 -10.90 -4.64 -11.61
N ASP A 535 -11.17 -4.14 -12.81
CA ASP A 535 -11.71 -2.79 -13.03
C ASP A 535 -13.13 -2.69 -12.45
N ARG A 536 -13.96 -3.70 -12.70
CA ARG A 536 -15.30 -3.79 -12.11
C ARG A 536 -15.24 -3.94 -10.59
N LEU A 537 -14.34 -4.79 -10.08
CA LEU A 537 -14.19 -5.00 -8.63
C LEU A 537 -13.73 -3.73 -7.92
N ALA A 538 -12.77 -3.00 -8.49
CA ALA A 538 -12.32 -1.71 -7.98
C ALA A 538 -13.46 -0.68 -7.92
N ARG A 539 -14.42 -0.75 -8.86
CA ARG A 539 -15.56 0.16 -8.97
C ARG A 539 -16.86 -0.38 -8.34
N ALA A 540 -16.78 -1.44 -7.54
CA ALA A 540 -17.96 -2.10 -6.97
C ALA A 540 -18.72 -1.25 -5.93
N ALA A 541 -18.09 -0.24 -5.33
CA ALA A 541 -18.73 0.64 -4.37
C ALA A 541 -19.67 1.66 -5.01
N GLU A 542 -20.85 1.82 -4.42
CA GLU A 542 -21.85 2.81 -4.82
C GLU A 542 -21.71 4.13 -4.05
N VAL A 543 -21.12 4.08 -2.85
CA VAL A 543 -20.98 5.22 -1.93
C VAL A 543 -19.51 5.47 -1.61
N ALA A 544 -19.08 6.73 -1.60
CA ALA A 544 -17.80 7.13 -0.99
C ALA A 544 -18.06 7.89 0.31
N ILE A 545 -17.38 7.53 1.40
CA ILE A 545 -17.42 8.26 2.67
C ILE A 545 -16.05 8.87 2.92
N LEU A 546 -15.98 10.20 2.91
CA LEU A 546 -14.74 10.95 3.05
C LEU A 546 -14.56 11.44 4.49
N LEU A 547 -13.37 11.26 5.03
CA LEU A 547 -12.95 11.67 6.36
C LEU A 547 -11.99 12.87 6.26
N PRO A 548 -12.00 13.85 7.19
CA PRO A 548 -11.05 14.95 7.14
C PRO A 548 -9.59 14.45 7.19
N PRO A 549 -8.66 15.07 6.45
CA PRO A 549 -7.25 14.70 6.49
C PRO A 549 -6.69 14.68 7.92
N GLY A 550 -5.85 13.69 8.22
CA GLY A 550 -5.25 13.50 9.53
C GLY A 550 -6.14 12.84 10.58
N TYR A 551 -7.45 12.71 10.36
CA TYR A 551 -8.27 11.80 11.17
C TYR A 551 -8.03 10.38 10.68
N ASN A 552 -7.74 9.43 11.55
CA ASN A 552 -7.44 8.06 11.15
C ASN A 552 -8.02 7.05 12.14
N LEU A 553 -7.84 5.77 11.83
CA LEU A 553 -8.23 4.69 12.71
C LEU A 553 -7.21 4.46 13.85
N GLY A 554 -6.14 5.27 13.96
CA GLY A 554 -5.02 4.99 14.85
C GLY A 554 -4.13 3.83 14.34
N HIS A 555 -3.20 3.36 15.19
CA HIS A 555 -2.25 2.27 14.89
C HIS A 555 -2.69 0.93 15.51
N VAL A 556 -1.96 0.45 16.55
CA VAL A 556 -2.25 -0.79 17.30
C VAL A 556 -3.72 -0.82 17.71
N HIS A 557 -4.29 0.35 17.94
CA HIS A 557 -5.66 0.56 18.37
C HIS A 557 -6.61 0.98 17.24
N LEU A 558 -6.71 0.15 16.20
CA LEU A 558 -7.59 0.36 15.03
C LEU A 558 -9.04 0.66 15.45
N GLY A 559 -9.49 1.88 15.20
CA GLY A 559 -10.83 2.37 15.52
C GLY A 559 -11.17 2.42 17.02
N ARG A 560 -10.18 2.34 17.93
CA ARG A 560 -10.44 2.21 19.38
C ARG A 560 -9.70 3.21 20.26
N GLY A 561 -8.85 4.05 19.69
CA GLY A 561 -7.92 4.88 20.46
C GLY A 561 -7.76 6.28 19.90
N ASN A 562 -6.81 6.98 20.49
CA ASN A 562 -6.39 8.30 20.06
C ASN A 562 -5.93 8.26 18.60
N LEU A 563 -6.20 9.33 17.87
CA LEU A 563 -5.76 9.46 16.49
C LEU A 563 -4.23 9.35 16.46
N TRP A 564 -3.70 8.72 15.41
CA TRP A 564 -2.26 8.43 15.25
C TRP A 564 -1.62 7.57 16.36
N GLY A 565 -2.39 7.04 17.31
CA GLY A 565 -1.84 6.24 18.42
C GLY A 565 -0.96 7.05 19.39
N VAL A 566 -1.26 8.33 19.58
CA VAL A 566 -0.57 9.22 20.55
C VAL A 566 -1.52 9.72 21.63
N GLY A 567 -1.05 9.84 22.88
CA GLY A 567 -1.86 10.20 24.08
C GLY A 567 -2.64 11.50 23.93
N GLU A 568 -2.01 12.44 23.24
CA GLU A 568 -2.39 13.82 23.08
C GLU A 568 -3.63 13.96 22.19
N LEU A 569 -3.68 13.26 21.05
CA LEU A 569 -4.80 13.28 20.10
C LEU A 569 -5.98 12.39 20.53
N ASN A 570 -6.40 12.54 21.77
CA ASN A 570 -7.46 11.72 22.37
C ASN A 570 -8.86 12.12 21.90
N LEU A 571 -9.79 11.16 21.93
CA LEU A 571 -11.11 11.32 21.32
C LEU A 571 -11.98 12.43 21.97
N GLU A 572 -11.72 12.82 23.22
CA GLU A 572 -12.47 13.89 23.90
C GLU A 572 -11.90 15.30 23.63
N GLN A 573 -10.76 15.40 22.95
CA GLN A 573 -10.19 16.69 22.59
C GLN A 573 -11.06 17.39 21.53
N ALA A 574 -11.31 18.67 21.76
CA ALA A 574 -12.00 19.52 20.79
C ALA A 574 -11.03 19.97 19.70
N ASN A 575 -11.48 19.91 18.46
CA ASN A 575 -10.78 20.49 17.32
C ASN A 575 -10.97 22.01 17.26
N ARG A 576 -10.43 22.64 16.20
CA ARG A 576 -10.53 24.09 15.97
C ARG A 576 -11.97 24.62 15.84
N SER A 577 -12.93 23.76 15.55
CA SER A 577 -14.36 24.09 15.46
C SER A 577 -15.10 23.88 16.79
N GLY A 578 -14.40 23.50 17.86
CA GLY A 578 -15.00 23.19 19.16
C GLY A 578 -15.71 21.83 19.21
N VAL A 579 -15.54 20.98 18.20
CA VAL A 579 -16.15 19.65 18.10
C VAL A 579 -15.14 18.59 18.52
N SER A 580 -15.57 17.62 19.32
CA SER A 580 -14.67 16.54 19.76
C SER A 580 -14.26 15.64 18.59
N TYR A 581 -13.03 15.10 18.63
CA TYR A 581 -12.62 14.09 17.64
C TYR A 581 -13.54 12.86 17.64
N ARG A 582 -14.10 12.49 18.81
CA ARG A 582 -15.10 11.41 18.93
C ARG A 582 -16.35 11.70 18.11
N THR A 583 -16.83 12.94 18.10
CA THR A 583 -18.02 13.33 17.33
C THR A 583 -17.76 13.20 15.82
N VAL A 584 -16.63 13.71 15.33
CA VAL A 584 -16.26 13.61 13.90
C VAL A 584 -16.16 12.14 13.48
N MET A 585 -15.40 11.34 14.22
CA MET A 585 -15.27 9.89 13.93
C MET A 585 -16.60 9.14 14.13
N GLY A 586 -17.44 9.56 15.08
CA GLY A 586 -18.76 8.99 15.30
C GLY A 586 -19.70 9.19 14.13
N ASN A 587 -19.65 10.36 13.49
CA ASN A 587 -20.40 10.60 12.27
C ASN A 587 -19.93 9.70 11.13
N PHE A 588 -18.61 9.53 10.99
CA PHE A 588 -18.01 8.64 10.01
C PHE A 588 -18.46 7.18 10.18
N PHE A 589 -18.34 6.62 11.38
CA PHE A 589 -18.75 5.24 11.65
C PHE A 589 -20.26 5.02 11.58
N THR A 590 -21.07 6.04 11.86
CA THR A 590 -22.54 5.93 11.71
C THR A 590 -22.95 5.85 10.23
N GLU A 591 -22.28 6.57 9.33
CA GLU A 591 -22.52 6.45 7.88
C GLU A 591 -22.03 5.11 7.31
N ILE A 592 -20.94 4.56 7.86
CA ILE A 592 -20.51 3.17 7.59
C ILE A 592 -21.60 2.19 8.04
N GLU A 593 -22.06 2.29 9.30
CA GLU A 593 -23.15 1.47 9.85
C GLU A 593 -24.38 1.49 8.92
N ARG A 594 -24.73 2.68 8.42
CA ARG A 594 -25.84 2.84 7.49
C ARG A 594 -25.63 2.06 6.20
N CYS A 595 -24.45 2.15 5.57
CA CYS A 595 -24.18 1.43 4.34
C CYS A 595 -24.21 -0.09 4.55
N LEU A 596 -23.61 -0.58 5.65
CA LEU A 596 -23.64 -2.00 6.01
C LEU A 596 -25.07 -2.52 6.19
N ARG A 597 -25.93 -1.80 6.92
CA ARG A 597 -27.33 -2.18 7.15
C ARG A 597 -28.19 -2.17 5.88
N LEU A 598 -27.87 -1.30 4.94
CA LEU A 598 -28.54 -1.24 3.64
C LEU A 598 -27.99 -2.28 2.63
N GLY A 599 -26.92 -3.00 2.98
CA GLY A 599 -26.23 -3.89 2.04
C GLY A 599 -25.57 -3.16 0.87
N VAL A 600 -25.21 -1.89 1.05
CA VAL A 600 -24.62 -1.04 0.01
C VAL A 600 -23.10 -1.04 0.17
N ALA A 601 -22.38 -1.40 -0.89
CA ALA A 601 -20.93 -1.34 -0.91
C ALA A 601 -20.44 0.12 -0.88
N PHE A 602 -19.44 0.38 -0.03
CA PHE A 602 -18.89 1.71 0.18
C PHE A 602 -17.36 1.72 0.15
N ASP A 603 -16.78 2.82 -0.31
CA ASP A 603 -15.35 3.13 -0.23
C ASP A 603 -15.11 4.23 0.80
N LEU A 604 -13.92 4.20 1.41
CA LEU A 604 -13.51 5.14 2.44
C LEU A 604 -12.25 5.87 1.98
N LEU A 605 -12.17 7.17 2.23
CA LEU A 605 -11.08 8.00 1.74
C LEU A 605 -10.83 9.15 2.71
N TRP A 606 -9.63 9.74 2.66
CA TRP A 606 -9.49 11.13 3.11
C TRP A 606 -10.08 12.09 2.08
N ASP A 607 -10.68 13.17 2.57
CA ASP A 607 -11.16 14.29 1.74
C ASP A 607 -9.95 15.15 1.31
N LEU A 608 -9.20 14.65 0.33
CA LEU A 608 -7.99 15.27 -0.19
C LEU A 608 -8.30 16.08 -1.46
N PRO A 609 -7.71 17.27 -1.64
CA PRO A 609 -7.91 18.07 -2.85
C PRO A 609 -7.58 17.33 -4.16
N GLU A 610 -6.54 16.51 -4.14
CA GLU A 610 -6.04 15.74 -5.28
C GLU A 610 -6.85 14.44 -5.55
N VAL A 611 -7.71 14.01 -4.62
CA VAL A 611 -8.52 12.80 -4.75
C VAL A 611 -9.96 13.18 -5.11
N GLN A 612 -10.33 12.97 -6.38
CA GLN A 612 -11.67 13.26 -6.87
C GLN A 612 -12.56 12.00 -6.80
N PRO A 613 -13.60 11.96 -5.95
CA PRO A 613 -14.48 10.80 -5.83
C PRO A 613 -15.44 10.73 -7.02
N THR A 614 -15.04 10.03 -8.09
CA THR A 614 -15.83 9.91 -9.33
C THR A 614 -16.49 8.54 -9.49
N GLY A 615 -17.65 8.52 -10.15
CA GLY A 615 -18.41 7.31 -10.46
C GLY A 615 -19.15 6.68 -9.28
N TYR A 616 -19.28 7.37 -8.15
CA TYR A 616 -20.12 6.95 -7.02
C TYR A 616 -21.52 7.53 -7.20
N ARG A 617 -22.55 6.78 -6.80
CA ARG A 617 -23.93 7.28 -6.75
C ARG A 617 -24.09 8.36 -5.67
N GLU A 618 -23.33 8.24 -4.58
CA GLU A 618 -23.37 9.15 -3.44
C GLU A 618 -21.96 9.38 -2.88
N VAL A 619 -21.64 10.64 -2.54
CA VAL A 619 -20.45 11.03 -1.81
C VAL A 619 -20.87 11.69 -0.50
N VAL A 620 -20.37 11.15 0.61
CA VAL A 620 -20.67 11.60 1.98
C VAL A 620 -19.39 12.16 2.58
N ARG A 621 -19.33 13.47 2.83
CA ARG A 621 -18.17 14.12 3.44
C ARG A 621 -18.44 14.42 4.90
N ILE A 622 -17.64 13.83 5.77
CA ILE A 622 -17.62 14.15 7.19
C ILE A 622 -16.75 15.39 7.38
N ARG A 623 -17.31 16.44 7.99
CA ARG A 623 -16.61 17.71 8.20
C ARG A 623 -16.09 17.83 9.62
N GLU A 624 -14.99 18.57 9.80
CA GLU A 624 -14.44 18.84 11.13
C GLU A 624 -15.40 19.62 12.04
N ASP A 625 -16.31 20.42 11.47
CA ASP A 625 -17.36 21.12 12.22
C ASP A 625 -18.50 20.20 12.69
N GLY A 626 -18.37 18.88 12.54
CA GLY A 626 -19.36 17.90 12.97
C GLY A 626 -20.54 17.75 12.02
N LYS A 627 -20.55 18.45 10.89
CA LYS A 627 -21.59 18.32 9.87
C LYS A 627 -21.30 17.19 8.89
N VAL A 628 -22.34 16.74 8.21
CA VAL A 628 -22.25 15.73 7.15
C VAL A 628 -22.81 16.32 5.87
N ASP A 629 -21.94 16.44 4.87
CA ASP A 629 -22.28 16.96 3.55
C ASP A 629 -22.51 15.77 2.59
N ILE A 630 -23.69 15.68 2.00
CA ILE A 630 -24.11 14.59 1.12
C ILE A 630 -24.32 15.15 -0.27
N GLN A 631 -23.61 14.58 -1.23
CA GLN A 631 -23.74 14.86 -2.65
C GLN A 631 -24.21 13.59 -3.38
N ALA A 632 -25.39 13.66 -3.98
CA ALA A 632 -25.94 12.66 -4.88
C ALA A 632 -26.32 13.32 -6.22
N GLU A 633 -26.53 12.54 -7.29
CA GLU A 633 -26.63 13.01 -8.69
C GLU A 633 -27.49 14.27 -8.93
N ASN A 634 -28.53 14.51 -8.13
CA ASN A 634 -29.40 15.69 -8.26
C ASN A 634 -29.63 16.44 -6.94
N GLU A 635 -28.84 16.14 -5.91
CA GLU A 635 -29.13 16.61 -4.56
C GLU A 635 -27.87 16.87 -3.75
N HIS A 636 -27.84 18.04 -3.12
CA HIS A 636 -26.84 18.43 -2.13
C HIS A 636 -27.54 18.73 -0.81
N ARG A 637 -27.13 18.06 0.27
CA ARG A 637 -27.68 18.25 1.61
C ARG A 637 -26.55 18.41 2.62
N LEU A 638 -26.62 19.46 3.42
CA LEU A 638 -25.78 19.64 4.59
C LEU A 638 -26.60 19.32 5.85
N LEU A 639 -26.18 18.30 6.60
CA LEU A 639 -26.82 17.86 7.83
C LEU A 639 -25.97 18.24 9.04
N ASP A 640 -26.63 18.47 10.18
CA ASP A 640 -25.95 18.75 11.46
C ASP A 640 -25.32 17.49 12.11
N GLY A 641 -25.51 16.32 11.49
CA GLY A 641 -24.99 15.03 11.94
C GLY A 641 -25.25 13.92 10.93
N PRO A 642 -24.87 12.67 11.23
CA PRO A 642 -24.98 11.54 10.32
C PRO A 642 -26.43 11.08 10.20
N ARG A 643 -26.72 10.36 9.12
CA ARG A 643 -27.99 9.63 8.97
C ARG A 643 -27.91 8.34 9.78
N VAL A 644 -28.55 8.34 10.94
CA VAL A 644 -28.64 7.15 11.79
C VAL A 644 -29.55 6.11 11.10
N PRO A 645 -29.06 4.89 10.82
CA PRO A 645 -29.87 3.85 10.20
C PRO A 645 -30.89 3.24 11.17
N GLU A 646 -31.83 2.47 10.64
CA GLU A 646 -32.70 1.63 11.46
C GLU A 646 -31.86 0.59 12.21
N ARG A 647 -32.01 0.58 13.54
CA ARG A 647 -31.27 -0.29 14.46
C ARG A 647 -32.18 -1.40 15.00
N PRO A 648 -31.64 -2.57 15.37
CA PRO A 648 -32.43 -3.68 15.85
C PRO A 648 -33.15 -3.30 17.15
N GLU A 649 -34.37 -3.79 17.31
CA GLU A 649 -35.11 -3.60 18.55
C GLU A 649 -34.39 -4.21 19.77
N GLY A 650 -34.70 -3.67 20.95
CA GLY A 650 -34.22 -4.18 22.24
C GLY A 650 -33.42 -3.16 23.04
N ALA A 651 -33.25 -3.48 24.32
CA ALA A 651 -32.54 -2.62 25.24
C ALA A 651 -31.02 -2.85 25.13
N PRO A 652 -30.20 -1.79 25.26
CA PRO A 652 -28.77 -1.97 25.46
C PRO A 652 -28.49 -2.66 26.81
N PRO A 653 -27.28 -3.22 27.01
CA PRO A 653 -26.89 -3.82 28.30
C PRO A 653 -26.96 -2.80 29.44
N GLY A 654 -27.41 -3.22 30.62
CA GLY A 654 -27.39 -2.37 31.81
C GLY A 654 -25.96 -2.22 32.33
N LEU A 655 -25.54 -0.99 32.66
CA LEU A 655 -24.21 -0.70 33.22
C LEU A 655 -24.33 0.24 34.43
N ALA A 656 -23.85 -0.21 35.58
CA ALA A 656 -23.68 0.62 36.78
C ALA A 656 -22.21 0.63 37.20
N VAL A 657 -21.71 1.78 37.66
CA VAL A 657 -20.29 1.94 38.06
C VAL A 657 -20.19 2.58 39.44
N GLU A 658 -19.36 1.97 40.29
CA GLU A 658 -19.02 2.44 41.62
C GLU A 658 -17.51 2.65 41.75
N LEU A 659 -17.12 3.69 42.48
CA LEU A 659 -15.71 3.98 42.77
C LEU A 659 -15.48 3.88 44.27
N SER A 660 -14.37 3.27 44.68
CA SER A 660 -13.97 3.20 46.10
C SER A 660 -13.75 4.57 46.73
N SER A 661 -13.40 5.57 45.92
CA SER A 661 -13.39 6.98 46.30
C SER A 661 -13.61 7.86 45.08
N GLN A 662 -14.22 9.03 45.28
CA GLN A 662 -14.34 10.08 44.28
C GLN A 662 -13.48 11.31 44.59
N THR A 663 -12.89 11.37 45.80
CA THR A 663 -12.04 12.47 46.26
C THR A 663 -10.92 11.93 47.16
N GLY A 664 -9.69 12.41 46.98
CA GLY A 664 -8.58 12.06 47.89
C GLY A 664 -7.26 12.71 47.50
N THR A 665 -6.21 12.50 48.29
CA THR A 665 -4.88 13.08 48.06
C THR A 665 -4.03 12.19 47.15
N ALA A 666 -3.12 12.79 46.37
CA ALA A 666 -2.17 12.05 45.56
C ALA A 666 -1.09 11.37 46.43
N PRO A 667 -0.70 10.11 46.17
CA PRO A 667 -1.26 9.20 45.18
C PRO A 667 -2.58 8.55 45.67
N LEU A 668 -3.64 8.69 44.88
CA LEU A 668 -4.96 8.13 45.17
C LEU A 668 -5.12 6.76 44.50
N ARG A 669 -5.32 5.71 45.29
CA ARG A 669 -5.67 4.37 44.79
C ARG A 669 -7.18 4.25 44.64
N ILE A 670 -7.62 3.85 43.45
CA ILE A 670 -9.03 3.67 43.11
C ILE A 670 -9.28 2.22 42.73
N ALA A 671 -10.34 1.64 43.30
CA ALA A 671 -11.01 0.45 42.76
C ALA A 671 -12.31 0.91 42.09
N ALA A 672 -12.43 0.67 40.79
CA ALA A 672 -13.64 0.88 40.02
C ALA A 672 -14.34 -0.46 39.82
N ARG A 673 -15.63 -0.53 40.17
CA ARG A 673 -16.47 -1.73 40.04
C ARG A 673 -17.61 -1.43 39.08
N ALA A 674 -17.70 -2.20 38.01
CA ALA A 674 -18.82 -2.17 37.10
C ALA A 674 -19.73 -3.40 37.35
N THR A 675 -21.03 -3.17 37.42
CA THR A 675 -22.04 -4.23 37.33
C THR A 675 -22.69 -4.12 35.97
N VAL A 676 -22.53 -5.16 35.15
CA VAL A 676 -23.12 -5.27 33.82
C VAL A 676 -24.24 -6.30 33.86
N ARG A 677 -25.41 -5.94 33.32
CA ARG A 677 -26.56 -6.85 33.19
C ARG A 677 -26.89 -7.02 31.73
N GLU A 678 -26.84 -8.26 31.25
CA GLU A 678 -27.35 -8.60 29.92
C GLU A 678 -28.87 -8.36 29.90
N THR A 679 -29.35 -7.75 28.82
CA THR A 679 -30.76 -7.39 28.65
C THR A 679 -31.34 -8.16 27.47
N THR A 680 -31.17 -7.65 26.25
CA THR A 680 -31.73 -8.28 25.05
C THR A 680 -30.75 -9.22 24.35
N ALA A 681 -29.43 -9.01 24.47
CA ALA A 681 -28.42 -9.91 23.91
C ALA A 681 -27.24 -10.11 24.87
N PRO A 682 -26.44 -11.18 24.68
CA PRO A 682 -25.24 -11.43 25.48
C PRO A 682 -24.21 -10.31 25.34
N VAL A 683 -23.48 -10.03 26.42
CA VAL A 683 -22.39 -9.06 26.44
C VAL A 683 -21.08 -9.72 26.08
N TYR A 684 -20.39 -9.19 25.08
CA TYR A 684 -19.08 -9.69 24.70
C TYR A 684 -18.14 -8.58 24.24
N TYR A 685 -16.97 -8.56 24.86
CA TYR A 685 -15.86 -7.71 24.48
C TYR A 685 -14.55 -8.37 24.93
N THR A 686 -13.53 -8.46 24.07
CA THR A 686 -12.22 -9.03 24.44
C THR A 686 -11.06 -8.06 24.19
N LEU A 687 -10.04 -8.11 25.07
CA LEU A 687 -8.76 -7.43 24.88
C LEU A 687 -7.77 -8.25 24.01
N GLY A 688 -8.28 -9.28 23.34
CA GLY A 688 -7.50 -10.29 22.60
C GLY A 688 -7.05 -11.43 23.49
N THR A 689 -6.10 -12.23 22.98
CA THR A 689 -5.56 -13.37 23.71
C THR A 689 -4.72 -12.95 24.92
N ASP A 690 -4.76 -13.76 25.98
CA ASP A 690 -3.75 -13.70 27.04
C ASP A 690 -2.43 -14.36 26.59
N LEU A 691 -1.48 -14.48 27.51
CA LEU A 691 -0.16 -15.07 27.24
C LEU A 691 -0.23 -16.56 26.86
N GLU A 692 -1.36 -17.22 27.11
CA GLU A 692 -1.61 -18.63 26.77
C GLU A 692 -2.36 -18.76 25.42
N GLY A 693 -2.66 -17.65 24.76
CA GLY A 693 -3.43 -17.66 23.52
C GLY A 693 -4.94 -17.73 23.72
N VAL A 694 -5.44 -17.54 24.96
CA VAL A 694 -6.87 -17.67 25.28
C VAL A 694 -7.57 -16.32 25.22
N TYR A 695 -8.66 -16.23 24.44
CA TYR A 695 -9.54 -15.07 24.43
C TYR A 695 -10.40 -15.05 25.71
N ARG A 696 -10.36 -13.93 26.43
CA ARG A 696 -11.20 -13.71 27.61
C ARG A 696 -12.18 -12.58 27.35
N ASN A 697 -13.42 -12.74 27.81
CA ASN A 697 -14.41 -11.69 27.81
C ASN A 697 -14.06 -10.68 28.92
N ALA A 698 -13.61 -9.50 28.53
CA ALA A 698 -13.32 -8.38 29.41
C ALA A 698 -14.59 -7.64 29.85
N VAL A 699 -15.71 -7.80 29.12
CA VAL A 699 -17.05 -7.26 29.39
C VAL A 699 -17.15 -5.72 29.35
N VAL A 700 -16.14 -5.00 29.84
CA VAL A 700 -16.12 -3.56 30.02
C VAL A 700 -14.82 -2.96 29.49
N ALA A 701 -14.94 -1.86 28.73
CA ALA A 701 -13.84 -1.00 28.34
C ALA A 701 -13.72 0.19 29.30
N TRP A 702 -12.48 0.54 29.66
CA TRP A 702 -12.16 1.61 30.62
C TRP A 702 -11.22 2.63 29.97
N GLU A 703 -11.59 3.92 30.01
CA GLU A 703 -10.74 5.02 29.55
C GLU A 703 -10.65 6.08 30.67
N LEU A 704 -9.44 6.52 30.99
CA LEU A 704 -9.21 7.51 32.03
C LEU A 704 -8.61 8.78 31.42
N TYR A 705 -9.31 9.89 31.59
CA TYR A 705 -8.88 11.21 31.17
C TYR A 705 -8.39 12.02 32.38
N GLY A 706 -7.22 12.63 32.24
CA GLY A 706 -6.57 13.36 33.31
C GLY A 706 -6.69 14.88 33.21
N PRO A 707 -6.11 15.61 34.18
CA PRO A 707 -6.06 17.07 34.16
C PRO A 707 -5.18 17.65 33.05
N GLY A 708 -4.20 16.87 32.57
CA GLY A 708 -3.41 17.14 31.37
C GLY A 708 -3.46 15.96 30.41
N GLU A 709 -3.06 16.18 29.16
CA GLU A 709 -3.04 15.15 28.12
C GLU A 709 -2.10 13.99 28.47
N GLU A 710 -1.00 14.28 29.16
CA GLU A 710 -0.05 13.28 29.64
C GLU A 710 -0.58 12.40 30.78
N ASP A 711 -1.70 12.81 31.38
CA ASP A 711 -2.38 12.09 32.45
C ASP A 711 -3.51 11.19 31.93
N ASN A 712 -3.79 11.24 30.63
CA ASN A 712 -4.67 10.28 29.96
C ASN A 712 -4.05 8.88 30.01
N ARG A 713 -4.87 7.88 30.33
CA ARG A 713 -4.43 6.48 30.36
C ARG A 713 -5.42 5.60 29.62
N ASP A 714 -4.87 4.80 28.71
CA ASP A 714 -5.59 3.65 28.19
C ASP A 714 -5.55 2.53 29.25
N LEU A 715 -6.69 2.29 29.90
CA LEU A 715 -6.83 1.23 30.90
C LEU A 715 -7.17 -0.14 30.26
N ARG A 716 -7.03 -0.26 28.94
CA ARG A 716 -7.21 -1.49 28.14
C ARG A 716 -5.89 -2.16 27.74
N ALA A 717 -4.76 -1.68 28.27
CA ALA A 717 -3.45 -2.24 27.97
C ALA A 717 -3.33 -3.71 28.46
N PRO A 718 -2.61 -4.61 27.75
CA PRO A 718 -2.54 -6.04 28.07
C PRO A 718 -2.08 -6.40 29.50
N GLY A 719 -1.38 -5.49 30.19
CA GLY A 719 -0.96 -5.67 31.59
C GLY A 719 -2.05 -5.40 32.64
N LEU A 720 -3.19 -4.84 32.24
CA LEU A 720 -4.33 -4.54 33.12
C LEU A 720 -5.38 -5.63 32.95
N LYS A 721 -5.36 -6.62 33.86
CA LYS A 721 -6.33 -7.73 33.86
C LYS A 721 -7.51 -7.37 34.76
N PRO A 722 -8.68 -6.97 34.23
CA PRO A 722 -9.86 -6.79 35.05
C PRO A 722 -10.23 -8.13 35.70
N HIS A 723 -10.69 -8.08 36.94
CA HIS A 723 -11.26 -9.26 37.59
C HIS A 723 -12.73 -9.34 37.21
N VAL A 724 -13.12 -10.39 36.50
CA VAL A 724 -14.50 -10.62 36.03
C VAL A 724 -15.10 -11.80 36.77
N THR A 725 -16.21 -11.57 37.45
CA THR A 725 -17.05 -12.60 38.06
C THR A 725 -18.38 -12.62 37.34
N THR A 726 -18.83 -13.80 36.89
CA THR A 726 -20.10 -13.94 36.16
C THR A 726 -21.07 -14.80 36.97
N SER A 727 -22.30 -14.33 37.13
CA SER A 727 -23.39 -15.02 37.82
C SER A 727 -24.68 -14.89 37.01
N GLY A 728 -24.94 -15.87 36.13
CA GLY A 728 -26.04 -15.80 35.17
C GLY A 728 -25.85 -14.64 34.19
N ALA A 729 -26.89 -13.83 33.99
CA ALA A 729 -26.89 -12.66 33.11
C ALA A 729 -26.26 -11.40 33.73
N VAL A 730 -25.48 -11.54 34.82
CA VAL A 730 -24.85 -10.42 35.53
C VAL A 730 -23.34 -10.66 35.61
N HIS A 731 -22.57 -9.65 35.24
CA HIS A 731 -21.12 -9.63 35.32
C HIS A 731 -20.67 -8.52 36.27
N GLU A 732 -19.79 -8.87 37.20
CA GLU A 732 -19.09 -7.91 38.05
C GLU A 732 -17.65 -7.78 37.57
N VAL A 733 -17.23 -6.56 37.26
CA VAL A 733 -15.91 -6.26 36.72
C VAL A 733 -15.20 -5.27 37.64
N GLU A 734 -14.06 -5.66 38.21
CA GLU A 734 -13.24 -4.78 39.04
C GLU A 734 -11.92 -4.41 38.33
N MET A 735 -11.61 -3.12 38.30
CA MET A 735 -10.34 -2.56 37.83
C MET A 735 -9.71 -1.69 38.92
N ARG A 736 -8.39 -1.79 39.10
CA ARG A 736 -7.65 -1.00 40.09
C ARG A 736 -6.56 -0.18 39.42
N PHE A 737 -6.46 1.10 39.80
CA PHE A 737 -5.45 2.01 39.29
C PHE A 737 -5.06 3.08 40.32
N THR A 738 -3.91 3.72 40.08
CA THR A 738 -3.38 4.77 40.96
C THR A 738 -3.24 6.09 40.19
N LEU A 739 -3.83 7.14 40.75
CA LEU A 739 -3.72 8.51 40.28
C LEU A 739 -2.64 9.22 41.08
N VAL A 740 -1.58 9.67 40.41
CA VAL A 740 -0.38 10.20 41.07
C VAL A 740 -0.26 11.72 40.98
N ARG A 741 -1.07 12.37 40.16
CA ARG A 741 -1.07 13.83 40.04
C ARG A 741 -2.37 14.41 40.60
N PRO A 742 -2.30 15.54 41.32
CA PRO A 742 -3.48 16.31 41.66
C PRO A 742 -4.21 16.80 40.41
N GLY A 743 -5.52 16.93 40.49
CA GLY A 743 -6.36 17.44 39.42
C GLY A 743 -7.70 16.72 39.29
N GLN A 744 -8.43 17.09 38.25
CA GLN A 744 -9.71 16.48 37.93
C GLN A 744 -9.50 15.38 36.88
N TYR A 745 -9.94 14.18 37.22
CA TYR A 745 -9.97 13.03 36.33
C TYR A 745 -11.40 12.65 35.97
N ARG A 746 -11.57 12.05 34.79
CA ARG A 746 -12.84 11.49 34.32
C ARG A 746 -12.61 10.05 33.87
N LEU A 747 -13.31 9.12 34.50
CA LEU A 747 -13.35 7.72 34.08
C LEU A 747 -14.57 7.51 33.18
N ARG A 748 -14.33 7.08 31.94
CA ARG A 748 -15.34 6.57 31.01
C ARG A 748 -15.34 5.05 31.10
N THR A 749 -16.54 4.48 31.25
CA THR A 749 -16.75 3.04 31.34
C THR A 749 -17.81 2.64 30.33
N SER A 750 -17.52 1.67 29.48
CA SER A 750 -18.41 1.29 28.38
C SER A 750 -18.56 -0.23 28.28
N THR A 751 -19.71 -0.69 27.85
CA THR A 751 -19.98 -2.11 27.56
C THR A 751 -20.87 -2.22 26.31
N VAL A 752 -20.84 -3.38 25.67
CA VAL A 752 -21.51 -3.65 24.39
C VAL A 752 -22.01 -5.08 24.33
N ASP A 753 -23.17 -5.27 23.69
CA ASP A 753 -23.71 -6.59 23.41
C ASP A 753 -23.43 -7.07 21.99
N MET A 754 -23.75 -8.34 21.71
CA MET A 754 -23.53 -8.95 20.39
C MET A 754 -24.32 -8.30 19.24
N ALA A 755 -25.26 -7.40 19.52
CA ALA A 755 -25.97 -6.62 18.51
C ALA A 755 -25.33 -5.24 18.26
N GLY A 756 -24.22 -4.93 18.94
CA GLY A 756 -23.52 -3.65 18.87
C GLY A 756 -24.15 -2.56 19.75
N ARG A 757 -25.13 -2.89 20.60
CA ARG A 757 -25.78 -1.88 21.47
C ARG A 757 -24.88 -1.57 22.65
N THR A 758 -24.66 -0.29 22.90
CA THR A 758 -23.68 0.18 23.88
C THR A 758 -24.32 0.96 25.02
N THR A 759 -23.71 0.85 26.19
CA THR A 759 -24.00 1.72 27.35
C THR A 759 -22.68 2.30 27.85
N THR A 760 -22.66 3.62 28.10
CA THR A 760 -21.50 4.35 28.63
C THR A 760 -21.86 5.08 29.92
N VAL A 761 -20.99 5.00 30.92
CA VAL A 761 -21.10 5.73 32.20
C VAL A 761 -19.83 6.55 32.43
N TRP A 762 -20.01 7.77 32.95
CA TRP A 762 -18.92 8.67 33.33
C TRP A 762 -18.87 8.86 34.84
N LYS A 763 -17.67 8.87 35.41
CA LYS A 763 -17.42 9.25 36.81
C LYS A 763 -16.28 10.24 36.93
N SER A 764 -16.50 11.28 37.73
CA SER A 764 -15.46 12.26 38.06
C SER A 764 -14.70 11.85 39.31
N ILE A 765 -13.39 12.07 39.31
CA ILE A 765 -12.51 11.84 40.46
C ILE A 765 -11.69 13.11 40.69
N ARG A 766 -11.71 13.64 41.92
CA ARG A 766 -10.91 14.80 42.31
C ARG A 766 -9.73 14.37 43.15
N VAL A 767 -8.52 14.58 42.63
CA VAL A 767 -7.28 14.31 43.36
C VAL A 767 -6.73 15.64 43.86
N THR A 768 -6.51 15.76 45.17
CA THR A 768 -5.86 16.92 45.78
C THR A 768 -4.39 16.63 46.05
N GLU A 769 -3.63 17.67 46.39
CA GLU A 769 -2.25 17.52 46.89
C GLU A 769 -2.18 16.65 48.15
#